data_AF-A0A7X7VFC2-F1
#
_entry.id   AF-A0A7X7VFC2-F1
#
_cell.length_a   1.000
_cell.length_b   1.000
_cell.length_c   1.000
_cell.angle_alpha   90.00
_cell.angle_beta   90.00
_cell.angle_gamma   90.00
#
_symmetry.space_group_name_H-M   'P 1'
#
loop_
_entity.id
_entity.type
_entity.pdbx_description
1 polymer ?
#
loop_
_entity_poly.entity_id
_entity_poly.type
_entity_poly.pdbx_seq_one_letter_code
_entity_poly.pdbx_strand_id
1 'polypeptide(L)'
;MDMRPWGNWLRNGLVILASLFVLTGDRCSVGEGRIPEDDLQAAFTFSPAAPLPGQTVQFTDTSTGSPDSWAWDFGDGATSTDKNPTHSFTQIASYTVGLTVRNGSGSSHTSRTVVAVDADTVIPPNRLTDWSSAGVPGGTAQYRPGGGNARPLGVNVLAYGADPSGATNCATAFANAQAACPAGSHIYIPNGTYLLSGTVQPKSRVTWRGQSTTGTIIRLSGSGGFETRSQSPYVSAQIGLTVTAGATTGSRVLTVNSLTDSRGNAVAVGKMVQLTDLTPPYMHANTANGWTAAEWIGYDASRLATIMFMVTGVDAGARTVTLDHALPIDMASSPRLIIWPMEPTAGVGFENLTFDCTASRSDRAVTMVNVNACWFYGCYFKNIYSRSVWFQEATNCTVERCYSDNGQQLGRNTEGLDFVENCCWNLVQDNIFHSAGYPMICFSDWMGGCAGNVVGYNYQDGFNQMMDPSAVGPLTMDDNHGVPTVFNLWEGNYCEILGSDGYWGSSAYGMFFRNRIYGTCNKVPYPDQCAIELTHWSAYYTVVGNVLGTAQGSSWSTSGTGLYSQIYEASGTDVQPPQIYRLGYPDMGFRGYSGTGSNPSNATFYDTNVKATLIRHGNFDYVNNAVIWEPTMANRVLPASLYLSSTPPWFGSLSLPAIGPDVSGYAQPIPASARWAAFRASGNTADLF
;
A
#
# COMPACT_ATOMS: atom_id res chain seq x y z
N MET A 1 -30.17 -21.39 79.20
CA MET A 1 -28.90 -21.32 78.46
C MET A 1 -29.22 -21.50 76.99
N ASP A 2 -29.08 -20.55 76.09
CA ASP A 2 -29.05 -19.10 76.18
C ASP A 2 -29.47 -18.60 74.78
N MET A 3 -30.31 -17.57 74.75
CA MET A 3 -30.67 -16.65 73.65
C MET A 3 -31.03 -17.17 72.22
N ARG A 4 -32.34 -17.37 72.03
CA ARG A 4 -33.27 -16.82 71.00
C ARG A 4 -32.74 -15.63 70.09
N PRO A 5 -33.45 -15.21 68.99
CA PRO A 5 -33.72 -15.84 67.67
C PRO A 5 -33.77 -14.80 66.47
N TRP A 6 -34.43 -15.14 65.33
CA TRP A 6 -35.11 -14.35 64.25
C TRP A 6 -34.47 -14.54 62.85
N GLY A 7 -35.15 -14.94 61.76
CA GLY A 7 -36.52 -15.40 61.44
C GLY A 7 -36.49 -15.76 59.93
N ASN A 8 -36.89 -16.92 59.43
CA ASN A 8 -38.21 -17.58 59.30
C ASN A 8 -39.10 -17.05 58.13
N TRP A 9 -39.54 -18.00 57.28
CA TRP A 9 -40.63 -18.03 56.26
C TRP A 9 -40.33 -17.56 54.82
N LEU A 10 -40.23 -18.48 53.84
CA LEU A 10 -41.29 -19.17 53.06
C LEU A 10 -42.06 -18.20 52.13
N ARG A 11 -41.71 -18.20 50.83
CA ARG A 11 -42.33 -18.98 49.73
C ARG A 11 -43.64 -18.38 49.19
N ASN A 12 -43.54 -18.02 47.91
CA ASN A 12 -44.49 -18.22 46.81
C ASN A 12 -45.85 -17.49 46.82
N GLY A 13 -46.01 -16.63 45.82
CA GLY A 13 -47.23 -16.46 45.03
C GLY A 13 -46.79 -15.83 43.70
N LEU A 14 -46.73 -16.52 42.56
CA LEU A 14 -47.80 -17.31 41.93
C LEU A 14 -49.12 -16.55 42.00
N VAL A 15 -49.29 -15.61 41.06
CA VAL A 15 -50.58 -15.00 40.80
C VAL A 15 -51.46 -16.06 40.15
N ILE A 16 -52.57 -16.30 40.84
CA ILE A 16 -53.63 -17.25 40.56
C ILE A 16 -54.41 -16.81 39.31
N LEU A 17 -54.61 -17.73 38.38
CA LEU A 17 -55.73 -17.70 37.44
C LEU A 17 -56.99 -18.15 38.18
N ALA A 18 -57.95 -17.24 38.35
CA ALA A 18 -59.32 -17.58 38.66
C ALA A 18 -60.23 -16.75 37.75
N SER A 19 -60.43 -17.22 36.53
CA SER A 19 -61.57 -16.81 35.72
C SER A 19 -62.81 -17.53 36.24
N LEU A 20 -63.69 -16.74 36.85
CA LEU A 20 -65.08 -17.06 37.11
C LEU A 20 -65.79 -17.24 35.75
N PHE A 21 -66.21 -18.45 35.40
CA PHE A 21 -67.27 -18.64 34.39
C PHE A 21 -68.52 -19.13 35.12
N VAL A 22 -69.53 -18.25 35.16
CA VAL A 22 -70.93 -18.64 35.34
C VAL A 22 -71.37 -19.30 34.03
N LEU A 23 -72.00 -20.47 34.16
CA LEU A 23 -72.72 -21.16 33.11
C LEU A 23 -73.77 -20.24 32.46
N THR A 24 -73.59 -19.93 31.18
CA THR A 24 -74.71 -19.88 30.24
C THR A 24 -74.36 -20.81 29.08
N GLY A 25 -75.14 -21.88 28.96
CA GLY A 25 -74.85 -22.98 28.05
C GLY A 25 -74.84 -22.55 26.58
N ASP A 26 -73.99 -23.20 25.81
CA ASP A 26 -74.47 -24.15 24.82
C ASP A 26 -73.36 -25.14 24.44
N ARG A 27 -73.80 -26.33 24.02
CA ARG A 27 -73.05 -27.59 23.97
C ARG A 27 -71.82 -27.53 23.06
N CYS A 28 -70.70 -28.08 23.52
CA CYS A 28 -69.68 -28.64 22.62
C CYS A 28 -69.12 -29.94 23.22
N SER A 29 -69.15 -31.00 22.42
CA SER A 29 -68.61 -32.32 22.70
C SER A 29 -67.10 -32.29 22.89
N VAL A 30 -66.61 -33.09 23.84
CA VAL A 30 -65.19 -33.26 24.16
C VAL A 30 -64.48 -33.90 22.96
N GLY A 31 -63.61 -33.13 22.29
CA GLY A 31 -62.54 -33.67 21.46
C GLY A 31 -61.29 -33.83 22.31
N GLU A 32 -60.68 -35.02 22.32
CA GLU A 32 -59.44 -35.28 23.03
C GLU A 32 -58.34 -34.31 22.56
N GLY A 33 -57.86 -33.47 23.47
CA GLY A 33 -56.79 -32.51 23.21
C GLY A 33 -55.43 -33.19 23.21
N ARG A 34 -54.79 -33.25 22.03
CA ARG A 34 -53.40 -33.64 21.83
C ARG A 34 -52.48 -32.66 22.60
N ILE A 35 -51.53 -33.20 23.35
CA ILE A 35 -50.39 -32.46 23.96
C ILE A 35 -49.66 -31.73 22.80
N PRO A 36 -49.16 -30.48 22.92
CA PRO A 36 -48.40 -29.86 21.84
C PRO A 36 -47.17 -30.73 21.59
N GLU A 37 -47.14 -31.41 20.44
CA GLU A 37 -45.88 -31.99 20.00
C GLU A 37 -44.92 -30.84 19.71
N ASP A 38 -43.67 -31.03 20.13
CA ASP A 38 -42.57 -30.12 19.88
C ASP A 38 -42.37 -30.09 18.35
N ASP A 39 -42.96 -29.11 17.67
CA ASP A 39 -43.03 -29.07 16.20
C ASP A 39 -41.61 -29.16 15.62
N LEU A 40 -41.40 -30.18 14.78
CA LEU A 40 -40.11 -30.43 14.15
C LEU A 40 -39.77 -29.26 13.22
N GLN A 41 -38.69 -28.54 13.51
CA GLN A 41 -38.25 -27.40 12.71
C GLN A 41 -36.78 -27.54 12.31
N ALA A 42 -36.55 -27.61 11.00
CA ALA A 42 -35.21 -27.69 10.42
C ALA A 42 -34.47 -26.35 10.59
N ALA A 43 -33.26 -26.37 11.14
CA ALA A 43 -32.37 -25.22 11.22
C ALA A 43 -30.92 -25.68 11.21
N PHE A 44 -30.03 -24.88 10.63
CA PHE A 44 -28.59 -25.16 10.68
C PHE A 44 -27.71 -23.91 10.55
N THR A 45 -26.44 -24.09 10.93
CA THR A 45 -25.35 -23.14 10.72
C THR A 45 -24.20 -23.80 9.95
N PHE A 46 -23.30 -22.99 9.39
CA PHE A 46 -22.12 -23.47 8.70
C PHE A 46 -20.93 -22.52 8.89
N SER A 47 -19.71 -23.04 8.76
CA SER A 47 -18.47 -22.26 8.83
C SER A 47 -17.38 -22.89 7.95
N PRO A 48 -16.58 -22.10 7.21
CA PRO A 48 -16.62 -20.63 7.12
C PRO A 48 -17.82 -20.12 6.28
N ALA A 49 -18.16 -18.83 6.44
CA ALA A 49 -19.29 -18.21 5.73
C ALA A 49 -19.05 -18.04 4.21
N ALA A 50 -17.79 -17.96 3.79
CA ALA A 50 -17.37 -17.82 2.40
C ALA A 50 -16.13 -18.71 2.14
N PRO A 51 -16.31 -20.02 1.90
CA PRO A 51 -15.20 -20.95 1.71
C PRO A 51 -14.47 -20.72 0.37
N LEU A 52 -13.17 -20.96 0.37
CA LEU A 52 -12.38 -21.07 -0.87
C LEU A 52 -12.68 -22.40 -1.59
N PRO A 53 -12.45 -22.51 -2.91
CA PRO A 53 -12.53 -23.79 -3.61
C PRO A 53 -11.69 -24.87 -2.93
N GLY A 54 -12.33 -25.99 -2.59
CA GLY A 54 -11.72 -27.12 -1.90
C GLY A 54 -11.56 -26.95 -0.38
N GLN A 55 -11.93 -25.80 0.19
CA GLN A 55 -11.95 -25.61 1.64
C GLN A 55 -13.11 -26.37 2.27
N THR A 56 -12.82 -27.07 3.37
CA THR A 56 -13.84 -27.79 4.14
C THR A 56 -14.76 -26.84 4.89
N VAL A 57 -16.06 -26.98 4.64
CA VAL A 57 -17.16 -26.33 5.35
C VAL A 57 -17.75 -27.31 6.35
N GLN A 58 -17.81 -26.92 7.63
CA GLN A 58 -18.52 -27.66 8.66
C GLN A 58 -19.97 -27.19 8.72
N PHE A 59 -20.92 -28.11 8.61
CA PHE A 59 -22.34 -27.86 8.84
C PHE A 59 -22.75 -28.39 10.20
N THR A 60 -23.54 -27.60 10.94
CA THR A 60 -24.00 -27.93 12.28
C THR A 60 -25.52 -27.82 12.34
N ASP A 61 -26.18 -28.94 12.62
CA ASP A 61 -27.62 -29.02 12.85
C ASP A 61 -28.00 -28.27 14.14
N THR A 62 -29.01 -27.41 14.02
CA THR A 62 -29.61 -26.66 15.14
C THR A 62 -31.13 -26.82 15.15
N SER A 63 -31.65 -27.90 14.55
CA SER A 63 -33.08 -28.18 14.43
C SER A 63 -33.73 -28.50 15.79
N THR A 64 -35.01 -28.16 15.94
CA THR A 64 -35.84 -28.44 17.15
C THR A 64 -36.83 -29.59 16.89
N GLY A 65 -37.51 -30.08 17.94
CA GLY A 65 -38.52 -31.14 17.81
C GLY A 65 -37.97 -32.56 17.73
N SER A 66 -36.79 -32.81 18.30
CA SER A 66 -36.15 -34.15 18.42
C SER A 66 -36.04 -34.93 17.09
N PRO A 67 -35.31 -34.42 16.09
CA PRO A 67 -35.03 -35.15 14.85
C PRO A 67 -34.29 -36.47 15.10
N ASP A 68 -34.68 -37.53 14.38
CA ASP A 68 -34.04 -38.85 14.39
C ASP A 68 -33.25 -39.16 13.11
N SER A 69 -33.41 -38.35 12.05
CA SER A 69 -32.71 -38.51 10.78
C SER A 69 -32.51 -37.17 10.05
N TRP A 70 -31.41 -37.09 9.29
CA TRP A 70 -30.97 -35.92 8.54
C TRP A 70 -30.75 -36.30 7.07
N ALA A 71 -31.10 -35.40 6.17
CA ALA A 71 -30.76 -35.49 4.76
C ALA A 71 -30.32 -34.11 4.26
N TRP A 72 -29.05 -34.04 3.89
CA TRP A 72 -28.41 -32.85 3.35
C TRP A 72 -28.32 -32.94 1.84
N ASP A 73 -28.59 -31.81 1.17
CA ASP A 73 -28.27 -31.57 -0.24
C ASP A 73 -27.40 -30.33 -0.29
N PHE A 74 -26.17 -30.46 -0.77
CA PHE A 74 -25.22 -29.35 -0.81
C PHE A 74 -25.42 -28.44 -2.02
N GLY A 75 -26.30 -28.77 -2.97
CA GLY A 75 -26.59 -27.96 -4.15
C GLY A 75 -25.57 -28.09 -5.29
N ASP A 76 -24.59 -28.99 -5.16
CA ASP A 76 -23.59 -29.34 -6.18
C ASP A 76 -23.71 -30.80 -6.65
N GLY A 77 -24.76 -31.50 -6.20
CA GLY A 77 -25.01 -32.92 -6.46
C GLY A 77 -24.51 -33.87 -5.37
N ALA A 78 -23.75 -33.39 -4.38
CA ALA A 78 -23.38 -34.16 -3.20
C ALA A 78 -24.47 -34.13 -2.12
N THR A 79 -24.57 -35.21 -1.34
CA THR A 79 -25.54 -35.36 -0.24
C THR A 79 -24.89 -35.99 0.99
N SER A 80 -25.54 -35.87 2.16
CA SER A 80 -25.12 -36.56 3.39
C SER A 80 -26.31 -36.91 4.29
N THR A 81 -26.15 -37.93 5.13
CA THR A 81 -27.13 -38.30 6.17
C THR A 81 -26.61 -38.08 7.60
N ASP A 82 -25.39 -37.54 7.74
CA ASP A 82 -24.82 -37.26 9.05
C ASP A 82 -25.54 -36.08 9.71
N LYS A 83 -25.59 -36.07 11.05
CA LYS A 83 -26.17 -34.94 11.79
C LYS A 83 -25.39 -33.64 11.56
N ASN A 84 -24.06 -33.70 11.54
CA ASN A 84 -23.16 -32.55 11.38
C ASN A 84 -22.08 -32.84 10.33
N PRO A 85 -22.42 -32.84 9.03
CA PRO A 85 -21.48 -33.23 7.99
C PRO A 85 -20.44 -32.14 7.71
N THR A 86 -19.36 -32.55 7.04
CA THR A 86 -18.43 -31.64 6.36
C THR A 86 -18.58 -31.78 4.85
N HIS A 87 -18.46 -30.68 4.12
CA HIS A 87 -18.44 -30.69 2.65
C HIS A 87 -17.48 -29.65 2.09
N SER A 88 -16.93 -29.86 0.90
CA SER A 88 -16.03 -28.91 0.24
C SER A 88 -16.49 -28.65 -1.18
N PHE A 89 -16.67 -27.37 -1.53
CA PHE A 89 -17.10 -26.96 -2.86
C PHE A 89 -15.90 -26.75 -3.77
N THR A 90 -15.84 -27.40 -4.92
CA THR A 90 -14.65 -27.35 -5.80
C THR A 90 -14.68 -26.19 -6.80
N GLN A 91 -15.81 -25.52 -6.99
CA GLN A 91 -15.96 -24.41 -7.93
C GLN A 91 -16.42 -23.14 -7.21
N ILE A 92 -16.06 -21.99 -7.78
CA ILE A 92 -16.55 -20.68 -7.33
C ILE A 92 -18.00 -20.56 -7.82
N ALA A 93 -18.96 -20.65 -6.89
CA ALA A 93 -20.37 -20.55 -7.18
C ALA A 93 -21.20 -20.29 -5.92
N SER A 94 -22.47 -19.96 -6.12
CA SER A 94 -23.48 -19.90 -5.07
C SER A 94 -24.20 -21.25 -5.01
N TYR A 95 -24.16 -21.90 -3.86
CA TYR A 95 -24.75 -23.21 -3.60
C TYR A 95 -25.91 -23.09 -2.62
N THR A 96 -27.11 -23.55 -3.00
CA THR A 96 -28.26 -23.62 -2.09
C THR A 96 -28.21 -24.91 -1.31
N VAL A 97 -27.71 -24.86 -0.07
CA VAL A 97 -27.62 -26.02 0.82
C VAL A 97 -28.96 -26.23 1.51
N GLY A 98 -29.55 -27.40 1.36
CA GLY A 98 -30.78 -27.82 2.00
C GLY A 98 -30.54 -28.83 3.12
N LEU A 99 -31.24 -28.66 4.24
CA LEU A 99 -31.37 -29.66 5.30
C LEU A 99 -32.82 -30.09 5.41
N THR A 100 -33.06 -31.39 5.28
CA THR A 100 -34.33 -32.03 5.64
C THR A 100 -34.13 -32.89 6.88
N VAL A 101 -34.84 -32.60 7.95
CA VAL A 101 -34.88 -33.44 9.16
C VAL A 101 -36.20 -34.18 9.26
N ARG A 102 -36.19 -35.37 9.87
CA ARG A 102 -37.41 -36.15 10.16
C ARG A 102 -37.39 -36.65 11.61
N ASN A 103 -38.59 -36.93 12.10
CA ASN A 103 -38.83 -37.69 13.32
C ASN A 103 -40.09 -38.55 13.13
N GLY A 104 -40.51 -39.28 14.18
CA GLY A 104 -41.72 -40.09 14.14
C GLY A 104 -43.03 -39.33 13.87
N SER A 105 -43.04 -37.99 13.93
CA SER A 105 -44.22 -37.17 13.72
C SER A 105 -44.26 -36.40 12.39
N GLY A 106 -43.13 -36.30 11.67
CA GLY A 106 -43.12 -35.68 10.34
C GLY A 106 -41.73 -35.35 9.79
N SER A 107 -41.70 -34.41 8.84
CA SER A 107 -40.48 -33.90 8.22
C SER A 107 -40.49 -32.39 8.11
N SER A 108 -39.32 -31.76 8.28
CA SER A 108 -39.12 -30.32 8.15
C SER A 108 -37.94 -30.03 7.23
N HIS A 109 -38.00 -28.92 6.49
CA HIS A 109 -36.96 -28.54 5.53
C HIS A 109 -36.58 -27.07 5.67
N THR A 110 -35.29 -26.78 5.52
CA THR A 110 -34.76 -25.42 5.44
C THR A 110 -33.60 -25.36 4.45
N SER A 111 -33.31 -24.19 3.91
CA SER A 111 -32.16 -23.98 3.03
C SER A 111 -31.41 -22.69 3.36
N ARG A 112 -30.11 -22.68 3.10
CA ARG A 112 -29.24 -21.51 3.20
C ARG A 112 -28.26 -21.48 2.03
N THR A 113 -27.92 -20.28 1.58
CA THR A 113 -26.94 -20.09 0.51
C THR A 113 -25.52 -20.09 1.08
N VAL A 114 -24.66 -20.94 0.54
CA VAL A 114 -23.21 -20.90 0.73
C VAL A 114 -22.58 -20.35 -0.55
N VAL A 115 -21.77 -19.31 -0.45
CA VAL A 115 -21.07 -18.74 -1.62
C VAL A 115 -19.60 -19.14 -1.52
N ALA A 116 -19.19 -20.07 -2.39
CA ALA A 116 -17.78 -20.37 -2.56
C ALA A 116 -17.14 -19.25 -3.39
N VAL A 117 -16.04 -18.70 -2.89
CA VAL A 117 -15.44 -17.45 -3.38
C VAL A 117 -13.96 -17.66 -3.69
N ASP A 118 -13.42 -16.93 -4.65
CA ASP A 118 -11.98 -16.78 -4.74
C ASP A 118 -11.49 -15.87 -3.59
N ALA A 119 -10.28 -16.09 -3.07
CA ALA A 119 -9.60 -15.11 -2.22
C ALA A 119 -9.51 -13.75 -2.94
N ASP A 120 -9.43 -13.79 -4.27
CA ASP A 120 -9.33 -12.62 -5.14
C ASP A 120 -10.67 -11.93 -5.42
N THR A 121 -11.83 -12.51 -5.09
CA THR A 121 -13.13 -11.85 -5.37
C THR A 121 -13.42 -10.61 -4.53
N VAL A 122 -12.61 -10.31 -3.50
CA VAL A 122 -12.71 -9.03 -2.79
C VAL A 122 -12.09 -7.88 -3.57
N ILE A 123 -11.14 -8.15 -4.46
CA ILE A 123 -10.49 -7.14 -5.30
C ILE A 123 -10.77 -7.49 -6.76
N PRO A 124 -11.53 -6.66 -7.50
CA PRO A 124 -11.82 -6.95 -8.90
C PRO A 124 -10.53 -7.24 -9.71
N PRO A 125 -10.52 -8.25 -10.61
CA PRO A 125 -9.31 -8.59 -11.36
C PRO A 125 -8.69 -7.43 -12.15
N ASN A 126 -9.50 -6.46 -12.59
CA ASN A 126 -9.04 -5.23 -13.25
C ASN A 126 -8.48 -4.17 -12.28
N ARG A 127 -8.33 -4.51 -10.99
CA ARG A 127 -7.70 -3.74 -9.92
C ARG A 127 -6.52 -4.50 -9.30
N LEU A 128 -6.11 -5.62 -9.89
CA LEU A 128 -4.99 -6.45 -9.45
C LEU A 128 -3.88 -6.49 -10.50
N THR A 129 -2.65 -6.63 -10.02
CA THR A 129 -1.49 -7.03 -10.81
C THR A 129 -0.63 -7.96 -9.97
N ASP A 130 0.35 -8.61 -10.59
CA ASP A 130 1.39 -9.33 -9.87
C ASP A 130 2.44 -8.33 -9.33
N TRP A 131 2.48 -8.18 -8.01
CA TRP A 131 3.48 -7.36 -7.30
C TRP A 131 4.68 -8.18 -6.78
N SER A 132 4.65 -9.51 -6.94
CA SER A 132 5.63 -10.41 -6.30
C SER A 132 7.06 -10.26 -6.83
N SER A 133 7.22 -9.64 -7.99
CA SER A 133 8.53 -9.40 -8.62
C SER A 133 9.10 -7.99 -8.37
N ALA A 134 8.40 -7.14 -7.62
CA ALA A 134 8.89 -5.79 -7.33
C ALA A 134 10.20 -5.82 -6.53
N GLY A 135 11.08 -4.87 -6.82
CA GLY A 135 12.40 -4.74 -6.23
C GLY A 135 13.51 -5.45 -7.01
N VAL A 136 14.67 -5.63 -6.37
CA VAL A 136 15.84 -6.23 -7.02
C VAL A 136 15.52 -7.68 -7.44
N PRO A 137 15.67 -8.04 -8.73
CA PRO A 137 15.37 -9.40 -9.19
C PRO A 137 16.28 -10.42 -8.51
N GLY A 138 15.69 -11.42 -7.87
CA GLY A 138 16.40 -12.40 -7.06
C GLY A 138 16.74 -11.94 -5.64
N GLY A 139 16.25 -10.76 -5.23
CA GLY A 139 16.43 -10.17 -3.91
C GLY A 139 17.72 -9.36 -3.76
N THR A 140 17.78 -8.54 -2.72
CA THR A 140 19.01 -7.85 -2.34
C THR A 140 20.07 -8.87 -1.92
N ALA A 141 21.32 -8.66 -2.31
CA ALA A 141 22.42 -9.57 -1.99
C ALA A 141 22.77 -9.47 -0.49
N GLN A 142 21.93 -10.03 0.39
CA GLN A 142 22.11 -9.96 1.84
C GLN A 142 23.39 -10.70 2.27
N TYR A 143 24.36 -9.98 2.82
CA TYR A 143 25.28 -10.58 3.77
C TYR A 143 24.54 -10.68 5.12
N ARG A 144 24.01 -11.86 5.42
CA ARG A 144 23.57 -12.20 6.78
C ARG A 144 24.82 -12.56 7.59
N PRO A 145 25.01 -12.05 8.82
CA PRO A 145 26.07 -12.54 9.69
C PRO A 145 26.00 -14.08 9.78
N GLY A 146 27.00 -14.77 9.23
CA GLY A 146 27.06 -16.24 9.19
C GLY A 146 26.43 -16.97 7.98
N GLY A 147 26.01 -16.27 6.92
CA GLY A 147 25.43 -16.89 5.70
C GLY A 147 26.38 -16.95 4.48
N GLY A 148 26.30 -18.03 3.70
CA GLY A 148 27.22 -18.40 2.62
C GLY A 148 27.23 -17.56 1.33
N ASN A 149 26.67 -16.35 1.31
CA ASN A 149 26.71 -15.43 0.14
C ASN A 149 27.74 -14.30 0.33
N ALA A 150 28.95 -14.66 0.74
CA ALA A 150 30.07 -13.73 0.77
C ALA A 150 30.49 -13.39 -0.67
N ARG A 151 30.15 -12.19 -1.16
CA ARG A 151 30.92 -11.60 -2.26
C ARG A 151 32.37 -11.47 -1.79
N PRO A 152 33.38 -11.80 -2.60
CA PRO A 152 34.78 -11.55 -2.25
C PRO A 152 34.95 -10.10 -1.79
N LEU A 153 35.77 -9.85 -0.76
CA LEU A 153 36.22 -8.51 -0.40
C LEU A 153 36.77 -7.86 -1.67
N GLY A 154 36.07 -6.84 -2.19
CA GLY A 154 36.48 -6.17 -3.42
C GLY A 154 37.68 -5.27 -3.15
N VAL A 155 37.47 -4.24 -2.34
CA VAL A 155 38.49 -3.22 -2.05
C VAL A 155 38.16 -2.50 -0.75
N ASN A 156 39.18 -2.15 0.03
CA ASN A 156 39.04 -1.35 1.26
C ASN A 156 39.41 0.11 0.96
N VAL A 157 38.54 1.07 1.31
CA VAL A 157 38.78 2.50 1.04
C VAL A 157 40.05 3.06 1.68
N LEU A 158 40.51 2.49 2.80
CA LEU A 158 41.74 2.92 3.46
C LEU A 158 42.99 2.68 2.60
N ALA A 159 42.97 1.64 1.77
CA ALA A 159 44.06 1.35 0.82
C ALA A 159 44.20 2.42 -0.27
N TYR A 160 43.19 3.28 -0.44
CA TYR A 160 43.14 4.35 -1.42
C TYR A 160 43.20 5.75 -0.77
N GLY A 161 43.58 5.82 0.51
CA GLY A 161 43.82 7.08 1.23
C GLY A 161 42.56 7.74 1.80
N ALA A 162 41.46 7.00 2.00
CA ALA A 162 40.30 7.54 2.69
C ALA A 162 40.64 7.81 4.17
N ASP A 163 40.23 8.96 4.68
CA ASP A 163 40.50 9.42 6.05
C ASP A 163 39.31 9.13 6.97
N PRO A 164 39.42 8.15 7.90
CA PRO A 164 38.34 7.76 8.80
C PRO A 164 38.14 8.72 9.99
N SER A 165 38.96 9.77 10.12
CA SER A 165 38.76 10.82 11.13
C SER A 165 37.74 11.88 10.66
N GLY A 166 37.55 11.99 9.35
CA GLY A 166 36.69 12.98 8.72
C GLY A 166 37.31 14.38 8.71
N ALA A 167 38.62 14.49 8.87
CA ALA A 167 39.35 15.75 8.76
C ALA A 167 39.56 16.17 7.30
N THR A 168 39.66 15.21 6.37
CA THR A 168 39.92 15.46 4.95
C THR A 168 38.86 14.85 4.03
N ASN A 169 38.63 15.49 2.88
CA ASN A 169 37.64 15.04 1.90
C ASN A 169 38.05 13.70 1.26
N CYS A 170 37.16 12.71 1.32
CA CYS A 170 37.38 11.35 0.85
C CYS A 170 36.92 11.09 -0.60
N ALA A 171 36.35 12.08 -1.30
CA ALA A 171 35.78 11.90 -2.65
C ALA A 171 36.77 11.24 -3.64
N THR A 172 38.03 11.69 -3.67
CA THR A 172 39.08 11.13 -4.54
C THR A 172 39.44 9.70 -4.14
N ALA A 173 39.57 9.42 -2.83
CA ALA A 173 39.87 8.08 -2.34
C ALA A 173 38.76 7.10 -2.69
N PHE A 174 37.50 7.53 -2.56
CA PHE A 174 36.32 6.73 -2.92
C PHE A 174 36.27 6.48 -4.43
N ALA A 175 36.53 7.49 -5.26
CA ALA A 175 36.60 7.32 -6.71
C ALA A 175 37.70 6.31 -7.13
N ASN A 176 38.87 6.37 -6.49
CA ASN A 176 39.97 5.45 -6.73
C ASN A 176 39.64 4.01 -6.28
N ALA A 177 39.04 3.85 -5.10
CA ALA A 177 38.59 2.55 -4.61
C ALA A 177 37.56 1.93 -5.57
N GLN A 178 36.57 2.70 -6.01
CA GLN A 178 35.60 2.24 -7.00
C GLN A 178 36.24 1.84 -8.33
N ALA A 179 37.21 2.61 -8.83
CA ALA A 179 37.89 2.30 -10.08
C ALA A 179 38.56 0.92 -10.04
N ALA A 180 39.09 0.55 -8.86
CA ALA A 180 39.71 -0.74 -8.61
C ALA A 180 38.73 -1.86 -8.22
N CYS A 181 37.48 -1.54 -7.89
CA CYS A 181 36.48 -2.54 -7.51
C CYS A 181 35.98 -3.33 -8.74
N PRO A 182 36.08 -4.67 -8.75
CA PRO A 182 35.49 -5.49 -9.80
C PRO A 182 33.96 -5.40 -9.83
N ALA A 183 33.37 -5.47 -11.01
CA ALA A 183 31.92 -5.58 -11.14
C ALA A 183 31.40 -6.85 -10.43
N GLY A 184 30.30 -6.73 -9.70
CA GLY A 184 29.73 -7.78 -8.86
C GLY A 184 30.38 -7.87 -7.46
N SER A 185 31.32 -6.99 -7.11
CA SER A 185 31.98 -6.96 -5.79
C SER A 185 31.54 -5.77 -4.94
N HIS A 186 32.16 -5.60 -3.78
CA HIS A 186 31.86 -4.51 -2.86
C HIS A 186 33.10 -3.72 -2.43
N ILE A 187 32.92 -2.42 -2.26
CA ILE A 187 33.83 -1.51 -1.59
C ILE A 187 33.51 -1.57 -0.09
N TYR A 188 34.49 -1.99 0.70
CA TYR A 188 34.40 -2.05 2.14
C TYR A 188 34.86 -0.73 2.77
N ILE A 189 34.02 -0.17 3.64
CA ILE A 189 34.25 1.06 4.38
C ILE A 189 34.30 0.70 5.87
N PRO A 190 35.49 0.66 6.48
CA PRO A 190 35.63 0.39 7.92
C PRO A 190 34.95 1.45 8.78
N ASN A 191 34.70 1.13 10.05
CA ASN A 191 34.21 2.12 11.02
C ASN A 191 35.12 3.35 11.08
N GLY A 192 34.50 4.51 11.13
CA GLY A 192 35.13 5.82 10.98
C GLY A 192 34.13 6.84 10.49
N THR A 193 34.51 8.11 10.55
CA THR A 193 33.78 9.18 9.87
C THR A 193 34.56 9.63 8.64
N TYR A 194 33.91 9.65 7.48
CA TYR A 194 34.51 10.02 6.21
C TYR A 194 33.84 11.28 5.71
N LEU A 195 34.59 12.37 5.61
CA LEU A 195 34.05 13.63 5.08
C LEU A 195 33.90 13.51 3.57
N LEU A 196 32.72 13.86 3.07
CA LEU A 196 32.44 13.96 1.65
C LEU A 196 31.95 15.37 1.34
N SER A 197 32.81 16.19 0.73
CA SER A 197 32.49 17.55 0.29
C SER A 197 32.41 17.70 -1.24
N GLY A 198 32.72 16.63 -1.97
CA GLY A 198 32.52 16.52 -3.41
C GLY A 198 31.70 15.29 -3.77
N THR A 199 31.13 15.26 -4.97
CA THR A 199 30.24 14.20 -5.43
C THR A 199 31.03 12.97 -5.91
N VAL A 200 30.58 11.77 -5.52
CA VAL A 200 31.08 10.49 -6.05
C VAL A 200 30.00 9.89 -6.94
N GLN A 201 30.35 9.50 -8.17
CA GLN A 201 29.42 8.85 -9.10
C GLN A 201 29.52 7.33 -8.99
N PRO A 202 28.52 6.63 -8.43
CA PRO A 202 28.56 5.17 -8.31
C PRO A 202 28.62 4.45 -9.66
N LYS A 203 29.48 3.45 -9.75
CA LYS A 203 29.65 2.57 -10.92
C LYS A 203 28.72 1.37 -10.82
N SER A 204 28.12 0.99 -11.95
CA SER A 204 27.28 -0.21 -12.05
C SER A 204 27.95 -1.45 -11.45
N ARG A 205 27.15 -2.28 -10.79
CA ARG A 205 27.51 -3.55 -10.15
C ARG A 205 28.55 -3.41 -9.03
N VAL A 206 28.60 -2.27 -8.36
CA VAL A 206 29.47 -2.06 -7.19
C VAL A 206 28.61 -1.73 -5.97
N THR A 207 28.85 -2.44 -4.88
CA THR A 207 28.18 -2.21 -3.60
C THR A 207 29.10 -1.44 -2.65
N TRP A 208 28.61 -0.36 -2.05
CA TRP A 208 29.27 0.40 -0.98
C TRP A 208 28.80 -0.15 0.36
N ARG A 209 29.68 -0.82 1.10
CA ARG A 209 29.33 -1.52 2.32
C ARG A 209 30.13 -0.99 3.50
N GLY A 210 29.42 -0.42 4.47
CA GLY A 210 29.98 -0.11 5.77
C GLY A 210 30.18 -1.34 6.64
N GLN A 211 31.08 -1.21 7.61
CA GLN A 211 31.33 -2.25 8.62
C GLN A 211 30.15 -2.38 9.59
N SER A 212 29.54 -1.26 9.96
CA SER A 212 28.29 -1.22 10.71
C SER A 212 27.59 0.11 10.48
N THR A 213 26.25 0.11 10.55
CA THR A 213 25.46 1.32 10.31
C THR A 213 25.81 2.43 11.28
N THR A 214 25.97 2.11 12.56
CA THR A 214 26.27 3.09 13.62
C THR A 214 27.75 3.49 13.68
N GLY A 215 28.66 2.71 13.10
CA GLY A 215 30.11 2.94 13.18
C GLY A 215 30.74 3.48 11.91
N THR A 216 30.12 3.28 10.75
CA THR A 216 30.59 3.77 9.45
C THR A 216 29.76 4.97 9.03
N ILE A 217 30.34 6.17 9.12
CA ILE A 217 29.64 7.44 8.92
C ILE A 217 30.21 8.16 7.71
N ILE A 218 29.38 8.41 6.70
CA ILE A 218 29.68 9.31 5.58
C ILE A 218 29.10 10.69 5.93
N ARG A 219 29.96 11.62 6.33
CA ARG A 219 29.57 12.98 6.69
C ARG A 219 29.52 13.84 5.44
N LEU A 220 28.32 14.27 5.06
CA LEU A 220 28.10 15.12 3.90
C LEU A 220 28.29 16.60 4.26
N SER A 221 28.86 17.37 3.34
CA SER A 221 29.01 18.83 3.46
C SER A 221 28.98 19.50 2.09
N GLY A 222 28.52 20.75 2.01
CA GLY A 222 28.41 21.46 0.73
C GLY A 222 27.58 20.67 -0.29
N SER A 223 28.13 20.43 -1.48
CA SER A 223 27.53 19.60 -2.54
C SER A 223 27.99 18.13 -2.51
N GLY A 224 28.61 17.68 -1.42
CA GLY A 224 29.09 16.31 -1.28
C GLY A 224 27.97 15.29 -1.13
N GLY A 225 28.12 14.15 -1.79
CA GLY A 225 27.09 13.11 -1.83
C GLY A 225 27.41 12.04 -2.89
N PHE A 226 26.48 11.10 -3.06
CA PHE A 226 26.53 10.13 -4.16
C PHE A 226 25.50 10.48 -5.21
N GLU A 227 25.90 10.48 -6.47
CA GLU A 227 25.01 10.81 -7.58
C GLU A 227 25.34 9.93 -8.78
N THR A 228 24.42 9.06 -9.20
CA THR A 228 24.67 8.22 -10.39
C THR A 228 24.80 9.08 -11.65
N ARG A 229 23.97 10.13 -11.77
CA ARG A 229 23.95 11.07 -12.91
C ARG A 229 23.34 12.42 -12.49
N SER A 230 23.75 13.48 -13.18
CA SER A 230 23.30 14.85 -12.91
C SER A 230 22.05 15.30 -13.65
N GLN A 231 21.64 14.58 -14.70
CA GLN A 231 20.47 14.92 -15.52
C GLN A 231 19.79 13.64 -16.03
N SER A 232 18.46 13.67 -16.09
CA SER A 232 17.66 12.69 -16.81
C SER A 232 17.87 12.85 -18.33
N PRO A 233 17.90 11.75 -19.10
CA PRO A 233 17.91 11.77 -20.55
C PRO A 233 16.51 11.97 -21.18
N TYR A 234 15.61 12.72 -20.53
CA TYR A 234 14.18 12.88 -20.87
C TYR A 234 13.87 12.71 -22.37
N VAL A 235 12.92 11.81 -22.66
CA VAL A 235 12.50 11.50 -24.02
C VAL A 235 11.03 11.80 -24.19
N SER A 236 10.69 12.65 -25.16
CA SER A 236 9.30 12.89 -25.55
C SER A 236 8.61 11.60 -26.01
N ALA A 237 7.40 11.37 -25.50
CA ALA A 237 6.59 10.19 -25.82
C ALA A 237 6.26 10.04 -27.31
N GLN A 238 6.30 11.14 -28.07
CA GLN A 238 5.99 11.13 -29.51
C GLN A 238 7.04 10.43 -30.38
N ILE A 239 8.25 10.20 -29.83
CA ILE A 239 9.40 9.64 -30.56
C ILE A 239 9.41 8.09 -30.53
N GLY A 240 8.57 7.46 -29.70
CA GLY A 240 8.52 6.02 -29.51
C GLY A 240 8.01 5.22 -30.72
N LEU A 241 8.40 3.94 -30.76
CA LEU A 241 7.94 2.94 -31.71
C LEU A 241 6.45 2.67 -31.56
N THR A 242 5.75 2.40 -32.66
CA THR A 242 4.35 1.97 -32.60
C THR A 242 4.28 0.53 -32.15
N VAL A 243 3.57 0.27 -31.05
CA VAL A 243 3.24 -1.08 -30.62
C VAL A 243 2.02 -1.56 -31.41
N THR A 244 2.17 -2.67 -32.12
CA THR A 244 1.14 -3.22 -33.03
C THR A 244 0.37 -4.39 -32.44
N ALA A 245 0.92 -5.06 -31.42
CA ALA A 245 0.23 -6.13 -30.68
C ALA A 245 0.91 -6.37 -29.31
N GLY A 246 0.19 -7.07 -28.42
CA GLY A 246 0.74 -7.57 -27.15
C GLY A 246 0.73 -6.58 -25.99
N ALA A 247 0.21 -5.36 -26.18
CA ALA A 247 0.03 -4.36 -25.12
C ALA A 247 -1.21 -4.63 -24.26
N THR A 248 -1.34 -5.86 -23.77
CA THR A 248 -2.47 -6.35 -22.97
C THR A 248 -1.98 -6.82 -21.60
N THR A 249 -2.84 -6.70 -20.59
CA THR A 249 -2.63 -7.15 -19.21
C THR A 249 -2.10 -8.59 -19.18
N GLY A 250 -1.09 -8.84 -18.33
CA GLY A 250 -0.44 -10.14 -18.21
C GLY A 250 0.58 -10.45 -19.32
N SER A 251 0.60 -9.70 -20.43
CA SER A 251 1.59 -9.87 -21.48
C SER A 251 2.96 -9.39 -21.04
N ARG A 252 4.00 -10.10 -21.45
CA ARG A 252 5.41 -9.65 -21.36
C ARG A 252 6.02 -9.39 -22.73
N VAL A 253 5.26 -9.55 -23.81
CA VAL A 253 5.79 -9.52 -25.17
C VAL A 253 5.01 -8.49 -25.98
N LEU A 254 5.73 -7.50 -26.50
CA LEU A 254 5.18 -6.48 -27.39
C LEU A 254 5.65 -6.76 -28.81
N THR A 255 4.77 -6.60 -29.79
CA THR A 255 5.14 -6.52 -31.21
C THR A 255 5.23 -5.06 -31.61
N VAL A 256 6.29 -4.67 -32.30
CA VAL A 256 6.54 -3.28 -32.70
C VAL A 256 6.73 -3.14 -34.22
N ASN A 257 6.45 -1.94 -34.73
CA ASN A 257 6.60 -1.65 -36.15
C ASN A 257 8.06 -1.67 -36.64
N SER A 258 9.00 -1.28 -35.77
CA SER A 258 10.45 -1.23 -36.00
C SER A 258 11.18 -1.56 -34.69
N LEU A 259 12.42 -2.03 -34.76
CA LEU A 259 13.29 -2.21 -33.59
C LEU A 259 14.25 -1.04 -33.36
N THR A 260 14.20 -0.02 -34.22
CA THR A 260 15.01 1.19 -34.13
C THR A 260 14.10 2.41 -34.27
N ASP A 261 14.26 3.39 -33.38
CA ASP A 261 13.49 4.63 -33.41
C ASP A 261 14.05 5.65 -34.43
N SER A 262 13.36 6.78 -34.60
CA SER A 262 13.76 7.84 -35.53
C SER A 262 15.07 8.56 -35.16
N ARG A 263 15.56 8.36 -33.94
CA ARG A 263 16.86 8.88 -33.46
C ARG A 263 18.00 7.90 -33.72
N GLY A 264 17.70 6.68 -34.20
CA GLY A 264 18.68 5.62 -34.41
C GLY A 264 18.94 4.75 -33.18
N ASN A 265 18.17 4.88 -32.10
CA ASN A 265 18.30 4.01 -30.94
C ASN A 265 17.64 2.67 -31.23
N ALA A 266 18.38 1.57 -31.05
CA ALA A 266 17.84 0.22 -31.18
C ALA A 266 17.39 -0.34 -29.82
N VAL A 267 16.31 -1.12 -29.84
CA VAL A 267 15.89 -1.99 -28.73
C VAL A 267 16.94 -3.10 -28.57
N ALA A 268 17.38 -3.35 -27.34
CA ALA A 268 18.35 -4.38 -27.04
C ALA A 268 18.14 -4.94 -25.62
N VAL A 269 18.51 -6.19 -25.39
CA VAL A 269 18.49 -6.80 -24.05
C VAL A 269 19.35 -5.98 -23.09
N GLY A 270 18.82 -5.70 -21.91
CA GLY A 270 19.47 -4.87 -20.90
C GLY A 270 19.19 -3.37 -21.01
N LYS A 271 18.51 -2.91 -22.07
CA LYS A 271 18.03 -1.53 -22.17
C LYS A 271 16.74 -1.31 -21.40
N MET A 272 16.59 -0.08 -20.90
CA MET A 272 15.30 0.42 -20.45
C MET A 272 14.44 0.86 -21.62
N VAL A 273 13.14 0.60 -21.49
CA VAL A 273 12.10 1.10 -22.39
C VAL A 273 10.94 1.61 -21.56
N GLN A 274 10.26 2.63 -22.05
CA GLN A 274 9.03 3.14 -21.47
C GLN A 274 7.88 2.82 -22.40
N LEU A 275 6.83 2.22 -21.85
CA LEU A 275 5.55 2.09 -22.51
C LEU A 275 4.67 3.28 -22.09
N THR A 276 4.10 3.98 -23.06
CA THR A 276 3.25 5.16 -22.82
C THR A 276 1.97 5.03 -23.61
N ASP A 277 0.83 5.25 -22.96
CA ASP A 277 -0.44 5.46 -23.67
C ASP A 277 -0.62 6.95 -23.92
N LEU A 278 -0.78 7.32 -25.19
CA LEU A 278 -0.94 8.72 -25.58
C LEU A 278 -2.36 9.24 -25.32
N THR A 279 -3.36 8.37 -25.30
CA THR A 279 -4.78 8.72 -25.15
C THR A 279 -5.48 7.75 -24.20
N PRO A 280 -5.00 7.62 -22.95
CA PRO A 280 -5.53 6.61 -22.05
C PRO A 280 -7.01 6.87 -21.75
N PRO A 281 -7.89 5.87 -21.93
CA PRO A 281 -9.33 6.02 -21.71
C PRO A 281 -9.69 6.24 -20.23
N TYR A 282 -8.76 5.91 -19.33
CA TYR A 282 -8.89 6.11 -17.89
C TYR A 282 -8.49 7.51 -17.42
N MET A 283 -7.84 8.34 -18.26
CA MET A 283 -7.67 9.74 -17.94
C MET A 283 -8.91 10.51 -18.34
N HIS A 284 -9.60 11.03 -17.33
CA HIS A 284 -10.80 11.82 -17.55
C HIS A 284 -10.42 13.18 -18.15
N ALA A 285 -10.73 13.38 -19.43
CA ALA A 285 -10.90 14.72 -19.97
C ALA A 285 -12.04 15.39 -19.19
N ASN A 286 -11.75 16.51 -18.52
CA ASN A 286 -12.78 17.26 -17.81
C ASN A 286 -13.67 17.99 -18.82
N THR A 287 -14.70 17.30 -19.32
CA THR A 287 -15.71 17.89 -20.21
C THR A 287 -16.59 18.93 -19.51
N ALA A 288 -16.66 18.92 -18.16
CA ALA A 288 -17.42 19.91 -17.40
C ALA A 288 -16.74 21.31 -17.39
N ASN A 289 -15.43 21.35 -17.60
CA ASN A 289 -14.63 22.58 -17.72
C ASN A 289 -14.20 22.88 -19.16
N GLY A 290 -14.76 22.18 -20.16
CA GLY A 290 -14.54 22.47 -21.58
C GLY A 290 -13.21 21.97 -22.18
N TRP A 291 -12.49 21.07 -21.50
CA TRP A 291 -11.26 20.47 -22.05
C TRP A 291 -11.51 19.05 -22.57
N THR A 292 -11.11 18.79 -23.81
CA THR A 292 -11.03 17.49 -24.46
C THR A 292 -9.74 16.77 -24.08
N ALA A 293 -9.70 15.43 -24.20
CA ALA A 293 -8.47 14.66 -24.00
C ALA A 293 -7.32 15.18 -24.89
N ALA A 294 -7.65 15.60 -26.10
CA ALA A 294 -6.70 16.18 -27.06
C ALA A 294 -6.13 17.53 -26.60
N GLU A 295 -6.89 18.37 -25.90
CA GLU A 295 -6.41 19.65 -25.39
C GLU A 295 -5.49 19.48 -24.17
N TRP A 296 -5.72 18.48 -23.31
CA TRP A 296 -4.82 18.17 -22.19
C TRP A 296 -3.50 17.51 -22.66
N ILE A 297 -3.59 16.57 -23.61
CA ILE A 297 -2.41 15.96 -24.27
C ILE A 297 -1.62 17.02 -25.06
N GLY A 298 -2.31 18.00 -25.64
CA GLY A 298 -1.70 19.16 -26.29
C GLY A 298 -1.10 20.17 -25.30
N TYR A 299 -1.55 20.18 -24.05
CA TYR A 299 -1.10 21.08 -22.99
C TYR A 299 0.18 20.58 -22.30
N ASP A 300 0.28 19.28 -21.99
CA ASP A 300 1.53 18.70 -21.50
C ASP A 300 1.67 17.17 -21.74
N ALA A 301 2.26 16.80 -22.88
CA ALA A 301 2.54 15.41 -23.25
C ALA A 301 3.56 14.69 -22.33
N SER A 302 4.12 15.37 -21.33
CA SER A 302 5.07 14.78 -20.37
C SER A 302 4.43 14.19 -19.11
N ARG A 303 3.12 14.39 -18.94
CA ARG A 303 2.35 13.94 -17.76
C ARG A 303 1.45 12.74 -18.03
N LEU A 304 1.79 11.95 -19.04
CA LEU A 304 1.04 10.74 -19.41
C LEU A 304 1.27 9.60 -18.42
N ALA A 305 0.35 8.65 -18.39
CA ALA A 305 0.56 7.38 -17.71
C ALA A 305 1.64 6.57 -18.45
N THR A 306 2.68 6.20 -17.72
CA THR A 306 3.86 5.54 -18.27
C THR A 306 4.27 4.38 -17.38
N ILE A 307 4.89 3.36 -17.99
CA ILE A 307 5.45 2.23 -17.26
C ILE A 307 6.81 1.91 -17.86
N MET A 308 7.85 1.90 -17.02
CA MET A 308 9.20 1.50 -17.42
C MET A 308 9.44 0.01 -17.23
N PHE A 309 10.22 -0.56 -18.13
CA PHE A 309 10.60 -1.96 -18.14
C PHE A 309 12.05 -2.13 -18.56
N MET A 310 12.66 -3.25 -18.14
CA MET A 310 13.88 -3.75 -18.75
C MET A 310 13.56 -4.70 -19.90
N VAL A 311 14.29 -4.57 -21.01
CA VAL A 311 14.20 -5.53 -22.12
C VAL A 311 14.99 -6.80 -21.76
N THR A 312 14.32 -7.95 -21.80
CA THR A 312 14.91 -9.27 -21.52
C THR A 312 15.07 -10.14 -22.77
N GLY A 313 14.40 -9.79 -23.88
CA GLY A 313 14.49 -10.51 -25.14
C GLY A 313 14.11 -9.63 -26.33
N VAL A 314 14.71 -9.91 -27.49
CA VAL A 314 14.37 -9.27 -28.77
C VAL A 314 14.38 -10.33 -29.87
N ASP A 315 13.29 -10.44 -30.62
CA ASP A 315 13.22 -11.24 -31.85
C ASP A 315 13.13 -10.31 -33.06
N ALA A 316 14.20 -10.30 -33.87
CA ALA A 316 14.27 -9.44 -35.07
C ALA A 316 13.33 -9.90 -36.20
N GLY A 317 13.08 -11.21 -36.33
CA GLY A 317 12.22 -11.77 -37.35
C GLY A 317 10.75 -11.48 -37.07
N ALA A 318 10.34 -11.66 -35.83
CA ALA A 318 8.98 -11.38 -35.38
C ALA A 318 8.73 -9.91 -34.97
N ARG A 319 9.80 -9.10 -34.86
CA ARG A 319 9.78 -7.74 -34.30
C ARG A 319 9.13 -7.67 -32.93
N THR A 320 9.51 -8.61 -32.07
CA THR A 320 8.99 -8.68 -30.70
C THR A 320 10.04 -8.25 -29.68
N VAL A 321 9.56 -7.64 -28.61
CA VAL A 321 10.33 -7.18 -27.45
C VAL A 321 9.76 -7.85 -26.21
N THR A 322 10.59 -8.57 -25.46
CA THR A 322 10.23 -9.20 -24.20
C THR A 322 10.63 -8.31 -23.03
N LEU A 323 9.69 -8.08 -22.10
CA LEU A 323 9.83 -7.24 -20.93
C LEU A 323 10.11 -8.08 -19.66
N ASP A 324 10.78 -7.49 -18.69
CA ASP A 324 11.06 -8.11 -17.39
C ASP A 324 9.81 -8.30 -16.52
N HIS A 325 8.80 -7.44 -16.69
CA HIS A 325 7.51 -7.49 -16.01
C HIS A 325 6.36 -7.69 -16.98
N ALA A 326 5.27 -8.28 -16.48
CA ALA A 326 4.00 -8.32 -17.20
C ALA A 326 3.32 -6.96 -17.15
N LEU A 327 2.56 -6.62 -18.20
CA LEU A 327 1.77 -5.39 -18.19
C LEU A 327 0.67 -5.51 -17.13
N PRO A 328 0.51 -4.51 -16.24
CA PRO A 328 -0.54 -4.51 -15.22
C PRO A 328 -1.91 -4.09 -15.79
N ILE A 329 -1.93 -3.49 -16.99
CA ILE A 329 -3.13 -2.99 -17.64
C ILE A 329 -3.01 -3.04 -19.17
N ASP A 330 -4.16 -3.12 -19.84
CA ASP A 330 -4.27 -2.95 -21.29
C ASP A 330 -3.95 -1.51 -21.70
N MET A 331 -3.14 -1.35 -22.75
CA MET A 331 -2.83 -0.03 -23.34
C MET A 331 -3.54 0.08 -24.70
N ALA A 332 -4.73 0.67 -24.73
CA ALA A 332 -5.70 0.43 -25.81
C ALA A 332 -5.74 1.49 -26.92
N SER A 333 -5.30 2.74 -26.68
CA SER A 333 -5.63 3.83 -27.61
C SER A 333 -4.51 4.18 -28.59
N SER A 334 -3.24 4.21 -28.17
CA SER A 334 -2.06 4.37 -29.05
C SER A 334 -0.74 4.10 -28.30
N PRO A 335 -0.48 2.87 -27.83
CA PRO A 335 0.74 2.57 -27.08
C PRO A 335 2.00 2.84 -27.89
N ARG A 336 2.92 3.59 -27.27
CA ARG A 336 4.26 3.86 -27.79
C ARG A 336 5.31 3.21 -26.92
N LEU A 337 6.25 2.51 -27.54
CA LEU A 337 7.44 1.98 -26.88
C LEU A 337 8.61 2.92 -27.13
N ILE A 338 9.02 3.65 -26.10
CA ILE A 338 10.09 4.62 -26.16
C ILE A 338 11.38 3.94 -25.70
N ILE A 339 12.43 4.08 -26.50
CA ILE A 339 13.74 3.51 -26.20
C ILE A 339 14.52 4.55 -25.40
N TRP A 340 14.98 4.18 -24.20
CA TRP A 340 15.86 5.05 -23.44
C TRP A 340 17.22 5.11 -24.14
N PRO A 341 17.77 6.32 -24.39
CA PRO A 341 18.97 6.47 -25.18
C PRO A 341 20.24 6.04 -24.43
N MET A 342 20.15 5.86 -23.11
CA MET A 342 21.28 5.56 -22.24
C MET A 342 21.05 4.28 -21.45
N GLU A 343 22.12 3.50 -21.26
CA GLU A 343 22.09 2.33 -20.38
C GLU A 343 21.92 2.76 -18.91
N PRO A 344 21.08 2.04 -18.13
CA PRO A 344 20.91 2.34 -16.72
C PRO A 344 22.19 2.06 -15.93
N THR A 345 22.42 2.87 -14.89
CA THR A 345 23.39 2.50 -13.86
C THR A 345 22.76 1.39 -13.01
N ALA A 346 23.27 0.17 -13.12
CA ALA A 346 22.59 -1.01 -12.60
C ALA A 346 23.35 -1.69 -11.48
N GLY A 347 22.64 -2.23 -10.48
CA GLY A 347 23.24 -3.07 -9.44
C GLY A 347 24.15 -2.33 -8.46
N VAL A 348 23.86 -1.06 -8.19
CA VAL A 348 24.55 -0.28 -7.14
C VAL A 348 23.86 -0.51 -5.81
N GLY A 349 24.63 -0.88 -4.80
CA GLY A 349 24.11 -1.10 -3.44
C GLY A 349 24.75 -0.16 -2.43
N PHE A 350 23.99 0.30 -1.44
CA PHE A 350 24.50 0.92 -0.22
C PHE A 350 24.05 0.12 0.98
N GLU A 351 24.99 -0.27 1.83
CA GLU A 351 24.71 -1.21 2.91
C GLU A 351 25.41 -0.82 4.21
N ASN A 352 24.70 -0.94 5.33
CA ASN A 352 25.25 -0.87 6.69
C ASN A 352 26.12 0.38 6.96
N LEU A 353 25.64 1.56 6.59
CA LEU A 353 26.35 2.83 6.80
C LEU A 353 25.39 3.98 7.10
N THR A 354 25.90 5.02 7.74
CA THR A 354 25.18 6.27 8.00
C THR A 354 25.57 7.32 6.98
N PHE A 355 24.59 8.00 6.38
CA PHE A 355 24.75 9.29 5.73
C PHE A 355 24.41 10.38 6.75
N ASP A 356 25.43 11.08 7.26
CA ASP A 356 25.24 12.19 8.20
C ASP A 356 25.16 13.51 7.44
N CYS A 357 23.94 14.05 7.36
CA CYS A 357 23.65 15.28 6.63
C CYS A 357 23.73 16.53 7.51
N THR A 358 24.15 16.45 8.77
CA THR A 358 24.12 17.59 9.73
C THR A 358 24.79 18.87 9.21
N ALA A 359 25.92 18.71 8.50
CA ALA A 359 26.68 19.82 7.91
C ALA A 359 26.32 20.10 6.44
N SER A 360 25.38 19.36 5.87
CA SER A 360 24.89 19.51 4.51
C SER A 360 23.58 20.28 4.49
N ARG A 361 23.44 21.14 3.49
CA ARG A 361 22.18 21.77 3.08
C ARG A 361 21.79 21.32 1.66
N SER A 362 22.39 20.22 1.20
CA SER A 362 21.99 19.59 -0.05
C SER A 362 20.52 19.20 0.05
N ASP A 363 19.80 19.39 -1.05
CA ASP A 363 18.42 18.96 -1.19
C ASP A 363 18.27 17.44 -1.04
N ARG A 364 19.33 16.68 -1.37
CA ARG A 364 19.33 15.21 -1.36
C ARG A 364 20.64 14.64 -0.86
N ALA A 365 20.60 13.55 -0.08
CA ALA A 365 21.80 12.86 0.39
C ALA A 365 22.39 11.94 -0.69
N VAL A 366 21.51 11.22 -1.39
CA VAL A 366 21.86 10.35 -2.51
C VAL A 366 20.91 10.58 -3.70
N THR A 367 21.48 10.64 -4.90
CA THR A 367 20.75 10.82 -6.16
C THR A 367 20.92 9.59 -7.05
N MET A 368 19.81 8.96 -7.44
CA MET A 368 19.74 7.72 -8.21
C MET A 368 18.89 7.95 -9.48
N VAL A 369 19.54 8.43 -10.55
CA VAL A 369 18.91 8.75 -11.83
C VAL A 369 19.23 7.67 -12.87
N ASN A 370 18.21 7.20 -13.61
CA ASN A 370 18.31 6.21 -14.68
C ASN A 370 18.99 4.93 -14.16
N VAL A 371 18.35 4.27 -13.19
CA VAL A 371 18.92 3.14 -12.43
C VAL A 371 18.06 1.89 -12.52
N ASN A 372 18.71 0.73 -12.43
CA ASN A 372 18.01 -0.56 -12.41
C ASN A 372 18.61 -1.50 -11.36
N ALA A 373 17.78 -2.19 -10.60
CA ALA A 373 18.22 -3.21 -9.64
C ALA A 373 19.24 -2.67 -8.61
N CYS A 374 19.07 -1.42 -8.17
CA CYS A 374 19.89 -0.78 -7.14
C CYS A 374 19.22 -0.91 -5.76
N TRP A 375 20.00 -0.81 -4.68
CA TRP A 375 19.42 -0.99 -3.35
C TRP A 375 20.09 -0.20 -2.23
N PHE A 376 19.31 -0.02 -1.17
CA PHE A 376 19.74 0.45 0.15
C PHE A 376 19.30 -0.58 1.19
N TYR A 377 20.24 -1.02 2.03
CA TYR A 377 19.95 -1.99 3.07
C TYR A 377 20.63 -1.61 4.39
N GLY A 378 19.87 -1.44 5.47
CA GLY A 378 20.47 -1.16 6.76
C GLY A 378 21.16 0.21 6.82
N CYS A 379 20.69 1.19 6.05
CA CYS A 379 21.29 2.53 6.00
C CYS A 379 20.59 3.49 6.96
N TYR A 380 21.35 4.43 7.53
CA TYR A 380 20.81 5.53 8.33
C TYR A 380 21.00 6.87 7.61
N PHE A 381 19.91 7.55 7.25
CA PHE A 381 19.92 8.91 6.75
C PHE A 381 19.63 9.88 7.90
N LYS A 382 20.70 10.43 8.47
CA LYS A 382 20.66 11.22 9.69
C LYS A 382 20.57 12.71 9.39
N ASN A 383 19.68 13.41 10.08
CA ASN A 383 19.54 14.87 9.99
C ASN A 383 19.42 15.35 8.54
N ILE A 384 18.55 14.75 7.72
CA ILE A 384 18.34 15.20 6.34
C ILE A 384 17.84 16.64 6.32
N TYR A 385 18.21 17.39 5.28
CA TYR A 385 17.72 18.76 5.09
C TYR A 385 16.38 18.78 4.36
N SER A 386 16.25 17.95 3.32
CA SER A 386 15.09 17.85 2.44
C SER A 386 14.79 16.36 2.17
N ARG A 387 15.47 15.74 1.21
CA ARG A 387 15.31 14.32 0.81
C ARG A 387 16.47 13.45 1.27
N SER A 388 16.17 12.22 1.69
CA SER A 388 17.16 11.19 1.95
C SER A 388 17.71 10.60 0.65
N VAL A 389 16.82 10.12 -0.23
CA VAL A 389 17.18 9.57 -1.54
C VAL A 389 16.23 10.13 -2.59
N TRP A 390 16.80 10.63 -3.68
CA TRP A 390 16.08 11.01 -4.89
C TRP A 390 16.23 9.90 -5.91
N PHE A 391 15.15 9.21 -6.23
CA PHE A 391 15.06 8.28 -7.35
C PHE A 391 14.43 8.98 -8.55
N GLN A 392 15.03 8.81 -9.71
CA GLN A 392 14.49 9.27 -10.98
C GLN A 392 14.68 8.18 -12.02
N GLU A 393 13.61 7.76 -12.70
CA GLU A 393 13.66 6.66 -13.68
C GLU A 393 14.28 5.39 -13.07
N ALA A 394 13.87 5.07 -11.84
CA ALA A 394 14.35 3.92 -11.10
C ALA A 394 13.47 2.69 -11.37
N THR A 395 14.09 1.60 -11.80
CA THR A 395 13.41 0.33 -12.00
C THR A 395 13.97 -0.74 -11.09
N ASN A 396 13.10 -1.61 -10.57
CA ASN A 396 13.51 -2.79 -9.81
C ASN A 396 14.41 -2.48 -8.60
N CYS A 397 14.30 -1.30 -8.00
CA CYS A 397 15.15 -0.90 -6.87
C CYS A 397 14.54 -1.30 -5.53
N THR A 398 15.38 -1.49 -4.51
CA THR A 398 14.92 -1.87 -3.16
C THR A 398 15.46 -0.94 -2.09
N VAL A 399 14.59 -0.45 -1.20
CA VAL A 399 14.98 0.22 0.04
C VAL A 399 14.44 -0.60 1.21
N GLU A 400 15.33 -1.23 1.96
CA GLU A 400 14.96 -2.15 3.04
C GLU A 400 15.72 -1.86 4.34
N ARG A 401 15.03 -1.90 5.48
CA ARG A 401 15.66 -1.74 6.80
C ARG A 401 16.47 -0.46 6.96
N CYS A 402 16.05 0.61 6.32
CA CYS A 402 16.66 1.91 6.49
C CYS A 402 15.95 2.70 7.58
N TYR A 403 16.68 3.61 8.21
CA TYR A 403 16.14 4.63 9.10
C TYR A 403 16.42 6.01 8.52
N SER A 404 15.43 6.89 8.54
CA SER A 404 15.57 8.27 8.07
C SER A 404 14.96 9.24 9.07
N ASP A 405 15.68 10.32 9.36
CA ASP A 405 15.18 11.45 10.16
C ASP A 405 15.54 12.81 9.57
N ASN A 406 14.61 13.78 9.69
CA ASN A 406 14.84 15.19 9.36
C ASN A 406 15.04 16.01 10.64
N GLY A 407 16.15 15.77 11.32
CA GLY A 407 16.55 16.57 12.48
C GLY A 407 16.94 18.02 12.17
N GLN A 408 17.07 18.42 10.88
CA GLN A 408 17.37 19.82 10.56
C GLN A 408 16.14 20.72 10.63
N GLN A 409 14.96 20.26 10.17
CA GLN A 409 13.71 21.04 10.20
C GLN A 409 13.78 22.40 9.48
N LEU A 410 14.56 22.50 8.38
CA LEU A 410 14.83 23.78 7.70
C LEU A 410 14.63 23.76 6.17
N GLY A 411 14.26 22.63 5.57
CA GLY A 411 14.09 22.48 4.12
C GLY A 411 12.66 22.72 3.66
N ARG A 412 12.49 23.28 2.45
CA ARG A 412 11.28 23.09 1.64
C ARG A 412 11.32 21.68 1.05
N ASN A 413 10.15 21.10 0.76
CA ASN A 413 10.03 19.82 0.06
C ASN A 413 10.82 18.72 0.78
N THR A 414 10.23 18.10 1.79
CA THR A 414 10.98 17.27 2.75
C THR A 414 10.68 15.78 2.58
N GLU A 415 10.70 15.30 1.32
CA GLU A 415 10.00 14.09 0.86
C GLU A 415 10.59 12.73 1.30
N GLY A 416 11.53 12.68 2.26
CA GLY A 416 12.12 11.41 2.70
C GLY A 416 12.72 10.62 1.53
N LEU A 417 12.04 9.57 1.06
CA LEU A 417 12.33 8.90 -0.22
C LEU A 417 11.43 9.48 -1.32
N ASP A 418 12.06 10.11 -2.31
CA ASP A 418 11.34 10.71 -3.42
C ASP A 418 11.53 9.89 -4.70
N PHE A 419 10.42 9.43 -5.30
CA PHE A 419 10.39 8.68 -6.55
C PHE A 419 9.76 9.54 -7.64
N VAL A 420 10.65 10.23 -8.35
CA VAL A 420 10.34 11.20 -9.39
C VAL A 420 10.39 10.50 -10.74
N GLU A 421 9.54 10.86 -11.70
CA GLU A 421 9.60 10.41 -13.10
C GLU A 421 9.83 8.91 -13.35
N ASN A 422 8.75 8.22 -13.73
CA ASN A 422 8.82 6.90 -14.35
C ASN A 422 9.45 5.81 -13.44
N CYS A 423 9.41 6.00 -12.12
CA CYS A 423 9.90 5.00 -11.18
C CYS A 423 8.92 3.80 -11.12
N CYS A 424 9.37 2.62 -11.55
CA CYS A 424 8.50 1.44 -11.68
C CYS A 424 9.09 0.19 -11.03
N TRP A 425 8.21 -0.68 -10.52
CA TRP A 425 8.60 -2.00 -10.00
C TRP A 425 9.59 -1.94 -8.82
N ASN A 426 9.57 -0.86 -8.04
CA ASN A 426 10.44 -0.71 -6.87
C ASN A 426 9.81 -1.31 -5.62
N LEU A 427 10.64 -1.70 -4.64
CA LEU A 427 10.22 -2.26 -3.36
C LEU A 427 10.77 -1.42 -2.20
N VAL A 428 9.90 -0.83 -1.40
CA VAL A 428 10.26 -0.08 -0.19
C VAL A 428 9.64 -0.79 1.01
N GLN A 429 10.45 -1.46 1.83
CA GLN A 429 9.89 -2.24 2.94
C GLN A 429 10.69 -2.23 4.24
N ASP A 430 10.00 -2.45 5.35
CA ASP A 430 10.63 -2.59 6.68
C ASP A 430 11.51 -1.38 7.04
N ASN A 431 11.14 -0.17 6.64
CA ASN A 431 11.89 1.06 6.96
C ASN A 431 11.24 1.83 8.13
N ILE A 432 12.02 2.66 8.80
CA ILE A 432 11.56 3.58 9.85
C ILE A 432 11.79 5.01 9.37
N PHE A 433 10.75 5.84 9.46
CA PHE A 433 10.81 7.26 9.14
C PHE A 433 10.38 8.08 10.36
N HIS A 434 11.29 8.85 10.93
CA HIS A 434 11.01 9.66 12.11
C HIS A 434 11.19 11.14 11.85
N SER A 435 10.13 11.94 12.03
CA SER A 435 10.15 13.36 11.68
C SER A 435 10.66 13.64 10.27
N ALA A 436 10.70 12.64 9.37
CA ALA A 436 10.86 12.82 7.95
C ALA A 436 9.70 13.69 7.46
N GLY A 437 9.97 14.56 6.49
CA GLY A 437 8.99 15.57 6.14
C GLY A 437 7.95 15.09 5.15
N TYR A 438 7.54 16.01 4.29
CA TYR A 438 6.29 15.92 3.57
C TYR A 438 6.47 15.50 2.11
N PRO A 439 5.90 14.36 1.67
CA PRO A 439 5.60 13.10 2.42
C PRO A 439 6.86 12.27 2.72
N MET A 440 6.83 11.19 3.51
CA MET A 440 8.04 10.36 3.75
C MET A 440 8.44 9.51 2.52
N ILE A 441 7.44 9.16 1.72
CA ILE A 441 7.56 8.45 0.45
C ILE A 441 6.63 9.20 -0.50
N CYS A 442 7.21 9.74 -1.57
CA CYS A 442 6.49 10.43 -2.63
C CYS A 442 6.62 9.62 -3.91
N PHE A 443 5.51 9.33 -4.59
CA PHE A 443 5.53 8.88 -5.97
C PHE A 443 5.06 9.99 -6.91
N SER A 444 5.62 9.96 -8.12
CA SER A 444 5.16 10.79 -9.23
C SER A 444 5.30 12.29 -8.97
N ASP A 445 6.34 12.70 -8.25
CA ASP A 445 6.75 14.10 -8.25
C ASP A 445 7.11 14.52 -9.69
N TRP A 446 6.62 15.70 -10.09
CA TRP A 446 6.88 16.35 -11.37
C TRP A 446 6.25 15.75 -12.66
N MET A 447 6.95 14.86 -13.39
CA MET A 447 6.60 14.33 -14.73
C MET A 447 6.68 12.80 -14.73
N GLY A 448 6.07 12.07 -15.68
CA GLY A 448 6.18 10.60 -15.85
C GLY A 448 5.65 9.71 -14.71
N GLY A 449 4.64 8.86 -15.00
CA GLY A 449 3.95 8.02 -14.02
C GLY A 449 4.80 6.94 -13.34
N CYS A 450 4.60 6.75 -12.04
CA CYS A 450 5.14 5.61 -11.28
C CYS A 450 4.18 4.41 -11.32
N ALA A 451 4.68 3.20 -11.53
CA ALA A 451 3.83 2.03 -11.71
C ALA A 451 4.38 0.73 -11.10
N GLY A 452 3.49 -0.11 -10.58
CA GLY A 452 3.83 -1.44 -10.07
C GLY A 452 4.75 -1.45 -8.85
N ASN A 453 4.90 -0.32 -8.15
CA ASN A 453 5.75 -0.24 -6.96
C ASN A 453 5.06 -0.88 -5.75
N VAL A 454 5.86 -1.38 -4.82
CA VAL A 454 5.39 -1.94 -3.55
C VAL A 454 6.01 -1.16 -2.40
N VAL A 455 5.16 -0.63 -1.53
CA VAL A 455 5.53 0.01 -0.27
C VAL A 455 4.94 -0.82 0.86
N GLY A 456 5.76 -1.64 1.50
CA GLY A 456 5.33 -2.68 2.43
C GLY A 456 5.90 -2.53 3.84
N TYR A 457 5.05 -2.50 4.87
CA TYR A 457 5.48 -2.66 6.27
C TYR A 457 6.51 -1.63 6.76
N ASN A 458 6.36 -0.38 6.33
CA ASN A 458 7.16 0.73 6.84
C ASN A 458 6.47 1.35 8.06
N TYR A 459 7.27 1.91 8.98
CA TYR A 459 6.79 2.56 10.18
C TYR A 459 7.17 4.03 10.21
N GLN A 460 6.19 4.89 10.47
CA GLN A 460 6.40 6.33 10.64
C GLN A 460 6.01 6.80 12.04
N ASP A 461 6.81 7.72 12.55
CA ASP A 461 6.61 8.38 13.85
C ASP A 461 6.95 9.87 13.79
N GLY A 462 6.10 10.70 14.37
CA GLY A 462 6.43 12.09 14.70
C GLY A 462 6.41 13.04 13.51
N PHE A 463 5.25 13.21 12.88
CA PHE A 463 5.03 14.20 11.83
C PHE A 463 5.38 15.63 12.28
N ASN A 464 6.09 16.36 11.41
CA ASN A 464 6.57 17.70 11.71
C ASN A 464 6.19 18.72 10.62
N GLN A 465 5.00 19.33 10.74
CA GLN A 465 4.57 20.43 9.85
C GLN A 465 5.21 21.81 10.13
N MET A 466 6.30 21.91 10.90
CA MET A 466 6.74 23.24 11.36
C MET A 466 7.34 24.17 10.29
N MET A 467 7.38 23.82 8.99
CA MET A 467 7.98 24.71 7.99
C MET A 467 7.29 24.60 6.62
N ASP A 468 6.22 25.37 6.45
CA ASP A 468 5.83 26.15 5.27
C ASP A 468 4.29 26.23 5.18
N PRO A 469 3.65 27.36 5.55
CA PRO A 469 2.21 27.52 5.38
C PRO A 469 1.74 27.53 3.91
N SER A 470 2.66 27.41 2.95
CA SER A 470 2.39 27.25 1.51
C SER A 470 2.64 25.84 0.96
N ALA A 471 3.10 24.89 1.77
CA ALA A 471 3.19 23.49 1.39
C ALA A 471 1.79 22.84 1.44
N VAL A 472 1.51 22.03 0.43
CA VAL A 472 0.21 21.45 0.14
C VAL A 472 0.00 20.19 1.00
N GLY A 473 -1.14 20.08 1.68
CA GLY A 473 -1.66 18.87 2.35
C GLY A 473 -0.91 18.36 3.61
N PRO A 474 -1.50 17.41 4.38
CA PRO A 474 -0.88 16.72 5.52
C PRO A 474 -0.51 15.22 5.26
N LEU A 475 -0.37 14.77 4.00
CA LEU A 475 0.09 13.42 3.63
C LEU A 475 1.44 13.01 4.24
N THR A 476 1.48 11.83 4.85
CA THR A 476 2.74 11.17 5.27
C THR A 476 3.26 10.17 4.25
N MET A 477 2.37 9.64 3.42
CA MET A 477 2.65 8.77 2.30
C MET A 477 1.80 9.25 1.13
N ASP A 478 2.44 9.59 0.02
CA ASP A 478 1.78 10.11 -1.18
C ASP A 478 1.98 9.13 -2.34
N ASP A 479 0.87 8.56 -2.80
CA ASP A 479 0.86 7.69 -3.96
C ASP A 479 0.92 8.46 -5.28
N ASN A 480 0.63 9.77 -5.29
CA ASN A 480 0.66 10.56 -6.51
C ASN A 480 0.71 12.07 -6.25
N HIS A 481 1.89 12.66 -6.51
CA HIS A 481 2.12 14.11 -6.40
C HIS A 481 1.96 14.89 -7.73
N GLY A 482 1.55 14.26 -8.84
CA GLY A 482 1.40 14.98 -10.09
C GLY A 482 0.96 14.18 -11.31
N VAL A 483 1.53 13.01 -11.53
CA VAL A 483 1.32 12.22 -12.76
C VAL A 483 0.71 10.85 -12.48
N PRO A 484 -0.12 10.31 -13.41
CA PRO A 484 -0.90 9.10 -13.16
C PRO A 484 -0.05 7.95 -12.64
N THR A 485 -0.35 7.47 -11.43
CA THR A 485 0.22 6.22 -10.93
C THR A 485 -0.64 5.02 -11.28
N VAL A 486 0.02 3.88 -11.48
CA VAL A 486 -0.61 2.71 -12.08
C VAL A 486 -0.22 1.45 -11.29
N PHE A 487 -1.16 0.95 -10.49
CA PHE A 487 -1.04 -0.24 -9.64
C PHE A 487 0.14 -0.19 -8.66
N ASN A 488 0.31 0.92 -7.93
CA ASN A 488 1.16 0.90 -6.75
C ASN A 488 0.43 0.24 -5.57
N LEU A 489 1.16 -0.58 -4.81
CA LEU A 489 0.66 -1.28 -3.62
C LEU A 489 1.26 -0.68 -2.35
N TRP A 490 0.40 -0.26 -1.44
CA TRP A 490 0.74 0.16 -0.09
C TRP A 490 0.20 -0.87 0.89
N GLU A 491 1.06 -1.73 1.41
CA GLU A 491 0.66 -2.85 2.25
C GLU A 491 1.24 -2.77 3.68
N GLY A 492 0.39 -2.89 4.69
CA GLY A 492 0.86 -3.12 6.07
C GLY A 492 1.65 -1.97 6.71
N ASN A 493 1.62 -0.77 6.12
CA ASN A 493 2.35 0.38 6.62
C ASN A 493 1.68 0.98 7.86
N TYR A 494 2.48 1.62 8.70
CA TYR A 494 2.06 2.38 9.87
C TYR A 494 2.39 3.85 9.61
N CYS A 495 1.36 4.66 9.38
CA CYS A 495 1.54 6.07 9.02
C CYS A 495 0.39 6.94 9.53
N GLU A 496 0.58 8.26 9.59
CA GLU A 496 -0.47 9.16 10.07
C GLU A 496 -1.54 9.38 9.00
N ILE A 497 -1.16 9.71 7.76
CA ILE A 497 -2.07 10.01 6.64
C ILE A 497 -1.53 9.39 5.34
N LEU A 498 -2.36 8.64 4.64
CA LEU A 498 -2.03 8.01 3.35
C LEU A 498 -2.97 8.55 2.28
N GLY A 499 -2.43 8.95 1.14
CA GLY A 499 -3.24 9.62 0.14
C GLY A 499 -2.57 9.91 -1.18
N SER A 500 -3.17 10.87 -1.89
CA SER A 500 -2.76 11.37 -3.20
C SER A 500 -3.02 12.87 -3.23
N ASP A 501 -1.99 13.67 -3.49
CA ASP A 501 -2.05 15.14 -3.61
C ASP A 501 -2.67 15.56 -4.95
N GLY A 502 -2.41 14.84 -6.05
CA GLY A 502 -3.11 15.04 -7.33
C GLY A 502 -2.92 16.43 -7.96
N TYR A 503 -1.89 17.18 -7.54
CA TYR A 503 -1.55 18.56 -7.92
C TYR A 503 -1.69 18.94 -9.41
N TRP A 504 -1.46 18.00 -10.35
CA TRP A 504 -1.50 18.23 -11.81
C TRP A 504 -2.58 17.44 -12.56
N GLY A 505 -3.49 16.80 -11.84
CA GLY A 505 -4.74 16.28 -12.39
C GLY A 505 -4.74 14.99 -13.15
N SER A 506 -4.33 13.95 -12.43
CA SER A 506 -4.13 12.62 -12.97
C SER A 506 -5.02 11.57 -12.30
N SER A 507 -5.52 10.62 -13.10
CA SER A 507 -6.22 9.42 -12.62
C SER A 507 -5.25 8.34 -12.18
N ALA A 508 -5.40 7.82 -10.95
CA ALA A 508 -4.41 6.96 -10.30
C ALA A 508 -5.00 5.63 -9.78
N TYR A 509 -4.43 4.51 -10.23
CA TYR A 509 -4.79 3.18 -9.74
C TYR A 509 -3.90 2.83 -8.55
N GLY A 510 -4.38 3.08 -7.33
CA GLY A 510 -3.67 2.72 -6.10
C GLY A 510 -4.35 1.60 -5.31
N MET A 511 -3.56 0.78 -4.63
CA MET A 511 -4.03 -0.27 -3.71
C MET A 511 -3.52 0.01 -2.30
N PHE A 512 -4.43 0.31 -1.37
CA PHE A 512 -4.12 0.47 0.05
C PHE A 512 -4.65 -0.74 0.81
N PHE A 513 -3.74 -1.63 1.19
CA PHE A 513 -4.08 -2.90 1.80
C PHE A 513 -3.53 -3.01 3.21
N ARG A 514 -4.41 -3.23 4.20
CA ARG A 514 -3.99 -3.64 5.55
C ARG A 514 -3.05 -2.70 6.31
N ASN A 515 -3.09 -1.42 5.97
CA ASN A 515 -2.31 -0.40 6.66
C ASN A 515 -2.94 -0.05 8.01
N ARG A 516 -2.12 0.44 8.94
CA ARG A 516 -2.57 1.13 10.15
C ARG A 516 -2.36 2.63 9.93
N ILE A 517 -3.45 3.37 9.84
CA ILE A 517 -3.42 4.78 9.49
C ILE A 517 -4.08 5.58 10.61
N TYR A 518 -3.29 6.38 11.32
CA TYR A 518 -3.72 6.98 12.59
C TYR A 518 -4.74 8.11 12.41
N GLY A 519 -4.68 8.83 11.30
CA GLY A 519 -5.58 9.94 10.98
C GLY A 519 -5.45 11.16 11.89
N THR A 520 -4.31 11.33 12.55
CA THR A 520 -4.06 12.45 13.48
C THR A 520 -2.80 13.20 13.09
N CYS A 521 -2.93 14.38 12.49
CA CYS A 521 -1.85 15.38 12.46
C CYS A 521 -1.91 16.18 13.77
N ASN A 522 -0.94 15.99 14.66
CA ASN A 522 -0.90 16.66 15.97
C ASN A 522 -0.31 18.08 15.94
N LYS A 523 -0.36 18.84 14.84
CA LYS A 523 0.23 20.19 14.77
C LYS A 523 -0.71 21.29 14.24
N VAL A 524 -0.67 22.42 14.94
CA VAL A 524 -1.48 23.64 14.82
C VAL A 524 -0.89 24.55 13.72
N PRO A 525 -1.69 25.29 12.93
CA PRO A 525 -3.08 25.70 13.19
C PRO A 525 -4.17 24.93 12.45
N TYR A 526 -3.83 23.94 11.65
CA TYR A 526 -4.80 23.14 10.89
C TYR A 526 -4.80 21.71 11.42
N PRO A 527 -5.61 21.37 12.45
CA PRO A 527 -5.78 20.00 12.89
C PRO A 527 -6.61 19.23 11.83
N ASP A 528 -6.00 18.99 10.67
CA ASP A 528 -6.54 18.09 9.68
C ASP A 528 -6.44 16.67 10.25
N GLN A 529 -7.57 16.14 10.69
CA GLN A 529 -7.69 14.77 11.16
C GLN A 529 -8.37 13.96 10.05
N CYS A 530 -7.56 13.50 9.08
CA CYS A 530 -7.97 12.56 8.03
C CYS A 530 -7.04 11.35 7.98
N ALA A 531 -7.58 10.13 7.81
CA ALA A 531 -6.74 8.93 7.61
C ALA A 531 -6.41 8.76 6.12
N ILE A 532 -7.42 8.84 5.27
CA ILE A 532 -7.30 8.72 3.82
C ILE A 532 -7.64 10.05 3.17
N GLU A 533 -6.73 10.56 2.35
CA GLU A 533 -6.93 11.76 1.56
C GLU A 533 -6.70 11.48 0.07
N LEU A 534 -7.76 11.55 -0.72
CA LEU A 534 -7.71 11.36 -2.17
C LEU A 534 -8.26 12.63 -2.81
N THR A 535 -7.38 13.48 -3.33
CA THR A 535 -7.76 14.75 -3.95
C THR A 535 -8.43 14.53 -5.31
N HIS A 536 -8.83 15.63 -5.97
CA HIS A 536 -9.38 15.64 -7.32
C HIS A 536 -8.55 14.73 -8.24
N TRP A 537 -9.25 13.97 -9.09
CA TRP A 537 -8.70 13.09 -10.09
C TRP A 537 -8.11 11.78 -9.56
N SER A 538 -8.03 11.56 -8.25
CA SER A 538 -7.65 10.28 -7.61
C SER A 538 -8.68 9.15 -7.79
N ALA A 539 -8.99 8.78 -9.02
CA ALA A 539 -9.99 7.76 -9.37
C ALA A 539 -9.38 6.35 -9.41
N TYR A 540 -10.16 5.33 -9.05
CA TYR A 540 -9.79 3.91 -9.09
C TYR A 540 -8.88 3.39 -7.96
N TYR A 541 -8.90 4.03 -6.78
CA TYR A 541 -8.29 3.48 -5.57
C TYR A 541 -9.08 2.29 -4.99
N THR A 542 -8.34 1.34 -4.42
CA THR A 542 -8.89 0.21 -3.67
C THR A 542 -8.32 0.21 -2.25
N VAL A 543 -9.18 0.45 -1.26
CA VAL A 543 -8.82 0.58 0.16
C VAL A 543 -9.44 -0.57 0.92
N VAL A 544 -8.66 -1.60 1.22
CA VAL A 544 -9.17 -2.88 1.73
C VAL A 544 -8.41 -3.36 2.96
N GLY A 545 -9.13 -3.81 3.98
CA GLY A 545 -8.55 -4.47 5.15
C GLY A 545 -7.73 -3.59 6.11
N ASN A 546 -7.83 -2.26 6.00
CA ASN A 546 -7.04 -1.30 6.78
C ASN A 546 -7.62 -1.06 8.19
N VAL A 547 -6.80 -0.55 9.09
CA VAL A 547 -7.20 -0.01 10.40
C VAL A 547 -7.04 1.51 10.36
N LEU A 548 -8.15 2.23 10.44
CA LEU A 548 -8.22 3.67 10.20
C LEU A 548 -8.64 4.42 11.47
N GLY A 549 -7.88 5.45 11.84
CA GLY A 549 -8.07 6.24 13.04
C GLY A 549 -7.32 5.70 14.27
N THR A 550 -7.58 6.29 15.44
CA THR A 550 -7.05 5.82 16.74
C THR A 550 -8.08 5.94 17.87
N ALA A 551 -7.85 5.20 18.96
CA ALA A 551 -8.66 5.27 20.17
C ALA A 551 -8.43 6.55 21.03
N GLN A 552 -7.51 7.44 20.64
CA GLN A 552 -7.19 8.62 21.46
C GLN A 552 -8.32 9.67 21.44
N GLY A 553 -9.15 9.61 22.50
CA GLY A 553 -9.71 10.71 23.29
C GLY A 553 -10.38 11.90 22.59
N SER A 554 -11.71 11.98 22.67
CA SER A 554 -12.56 13.21 22.54
C SER A 554 -12.43 14.10 21.28
N SER A 555 -11.41 13.93 20.45
CA SER A 555 -11.17 14.76 19.26
C SER A 555 -12.03 14.33 18.08
N TRP A 556 -12.26 13.03 17.89
CA TRP A 556 -13.24 12.47 16.93
C TRP A 556 -14.68 12.73 17.43
N SER A 557 -15.12 13.99 17.40
CA SER A 557 -16.47 14.39 17.82
C SER A 557 -17.54 13.71 16.96
N THR A 558 -18.49 13.05 17.62
CA THR A 558 -19.61 12.31 17.03
C THR A 558 -20.78 13.18 16.56
N SER A 559 -20.65 14.51 16.54
CA SER A 559 -21.77 15.42 16.24
C SER A 559 -21.94 15.79 14.76
N GLY A 560 -21.04 15.36 13.89
CA GLY A 560 -21.20 15.41 12.43
C GLY A 560 -21.38 14.00 11.88
N THR A 561 -22.09 13.84 10.76
CA THR A 561 -22.36 12.53 10.11
C THR A 561 -21.12 11.77 9.60
N GLY A 562 -19.91 12.25 9.92
CA GLY A 562 -18.87 11.43 10.56
C GLY A 562 -18.16 10.37 9.73
N LEU A 563 -18.22 10.44 8.40
CA LEU A 563 -17.59 9.44 7.53
C LEU A 563 -16.84 10.01 6.32
N TYR A 564 -17.18 11.23 5.92
CA TYR A 564 -16.62 11.91 4.75
C TYR A 564 -16.84 13.43 4.87
N SER A 565 -15.84 14.28 4.59
CA SER A 565 -16.16 15.63 4.09
C SER A 565 -16.37 15.53 2.61
N GLN A 566 -17.44 16.18 2.14
CA GLN A 566 -17.33 16.86 0.87
C GLN A 566 -16.61 18.21 1.07
N ILE A 567 -16.77 18.89 2.21
CA ILE A 567 -16.53 20.32 2.29
C ILE A 567 -15.14 20.70 2.80
N TYR A 568 -14.49 21.60 2.07
CA TYR A 568 -13.53 22.58 2.60
C TYR A 568 -14.22 23.94 2.53
N GLU A 569 -14.68 24.45 3.67
CA GLU A 569 -15.02 25.87 3.72
C GLU A 569 -13.70 26.60 3.94
N ALA A 570 -13.24 27.28 2.90
CA ALA A 570 -12.04 28.12 2.92
C ALA A 570 -12.19 29.38 3.79
N SER A 571 -13.00 29.33 4.86
CA SER A 571 -13.24 30.45 5.78
C SER A 571 -12.10 30.65 6.78
N GLY A 572 -10.90 30.11 6.58
CA GLY A 572 -9.67 30.51 7.27
C GLY A 572 -9.64 30.38 8.81
N THR A 573 -10.70 29.89 9.46
CA THR A 573 -10.81 29.77 10.93
C THR A 573 -11.56 28.52 11.40
N ASP A 574 -12.21 27.75 10.53
CA ASP A 574 -12.99 26.59 10.94
C ASP A 574 -12.16 25.31 10.96
N VAL A 575 -11.91 24.82 12.18
CA VAL A 575 -11.43 23.45 12.43
C VAL A 575 -12.46 22.47 11.88
N GLN A 576 -12.13 21.76 10.80
CA GLN A 576 -13.00 20.73 10.25
C GLN A 576 -13.15 19.58 11.27
N PRO A 577 -14.35 18.98 11.39
CA PRO A 577 -14.52 17.81 12.24
C PRO A 577 -13.65 16.67 11.69
N PRO A 578 -13.09 15.82 12.56
CA PRO A 578 -12.28 14.68 12.13
C PRO A 578 -13.04 13.71 11.25
N GLN A 579 -12.37 13.16 10.23
CA GLN A 579 -12.97 12.32 9.20
C GLN A 579 -12.04 11.16 8.84
N ILE A 580 -12.60 10.02 8.41
CA ILE A 580 -11.76 8.93 7.93
C ILE A 580 -11.32 9.15 6.49
N TYR A 581 -12.22 9.64 5.64
CA TYR A 581 -11.98 9.87 4.22
C TYR A 581 -12.21 11.33 3.84
N ARG A 582 -11.24 11.94 3.17
CA ARG A 582 -11.35 13.21 2.45
C ARG A 582 -11.20 12.91 0.96
N LEU A 583 -12.26 13.11 0.16
CA LEU A 583 -12.34 12.62 -1.22
C LEU A 583 -12.72 13.72 -2.22
N GLY A 584 -12.05 13.76 -3.36
CA GLY A 584 -12.38 14.63 -4.50
C GLY A 584 -12.23 16.12 -4.20
N TYR A 585 -11.42 16.45 -3.20
CA TYR A 585 -11.11 17.83 -2.80
C TYR A 585 -10.21 18.50 -3.86
N PRO A 586 -10.49 19.76 -4.28
CA PRO A 586 -9.64 20.48 -5.22
C PRO A 586 -8.29 20.82 -4.58
N ASP A 587 -7.26 20.09 -4.95
CA ASP A 587 -5.89 20.54 -4.75
C ASP A 587 -5.50 21.47 -5.91
N MET A 588 -5.20 22.73 -5.62
CA MET A 588 -4.93 23.74 -6.63
C MET A 588 -3.48 24.20 -6.59
N GLY A 589 -2.63 23.32 -7.11
CA GLY A 589 -1.28 23.64 -7.53
C GLY A 589 -1.14 24.60 -8.70
N PHE A 590 -2.24 24.98 -9.33
CA PHE A 590 -2.23 25.82 -10.52
C PHE A 590 -2.18 27.31 -10.16
N ARG A 591 -0.96 27.88 -10.02
CA ARG A 591 -0.74 29.35 -9.98
C ARG A 591 -1.21 30.12 -11.22
N GLY A 592 -1.79 29.43 -12.22
CA GLY A 592 -2.30 29.99 -13.47
C GLY A 592 -3.81 29.93 -13.64
N TYR A 593 -4.60 29.54 -12.63
CA TYR A 593 -6.06 29.67 -12.68
C TYR A 593 -6.47 31.15 -12.54
N SER A 594 -6.24 31.94 -13.59
CA SER A 594 -6.75 33.31 -13.73
C SER A 594 -8.00 33.33 -14.61
N GLY A 595 -8.90 32.36 -14.43
CA GLY A 595 -10.29 32.46 -14.86
C GLY A 595 -11.05 33.39 -13.92
N THR A 596 -10.68 34.68 -13.95
CA THR A 596 -11.34 35.83 -13.31
C THR A 596 -11.77 35.67 -11.85
N GLY A 597 -10.91 36.17 -10.95
CA GLY A 597 -11.34 36.78 -9.68
C GLY A 597 -11.10 35.94 -8.43
N SER A 598 -10.13 36.41 -7.62
CA SER A 598 -9.88 36.03 -6.22
C SER A 598 -9.55 34.55 -5.94
N ASN A 599 -8.68 34.35 -4.96
CA ASN A 599 -8.49 33.10 -4.21
C ASN A 599 -9.78 32.27 -4.18
N PRO A 600 -9.82 30.99 -4.60
CA PRO A 600 -11.10 30.30 -4.70
C PRO A 600 -11.46 29.74 -3.33
N SER A 601 -12.01 30.62 -2.50
CA SER A 601 -13.08 30.26 -1.58
C SER A 601 -14.32 29.70 -2.29
N ASN A 602 -14.27 29.53 -3.63
CA ASN A 602 -15.35 29.20 -4.53
C ASN A 602 -15.04 28.01 -5.48
N ALA A 603 -14.02 27.18 -5.21
CA ALA A 603 -13.88 25.90 -5.92
C ALA A 603 -14.99 24.95 -5.43
N THR A 604 -16.20 25.09 -5.97
CA THR A 604 -17.42 24.41 -5.52
C THR A 604 -17.65 23.04 -6.17
N PHE A 605 -16.72 22.54 -6.97
CA PHE A 605 -16.90 21.30 -7.74
C PHE A 605 -16.04 20.16 -7.20
N TYR A 606 -16.66 19.32 -6.37
CA TYR A 606 -16.08 18.04 -5.94
C TYR A 606 -16.02 17.05 -7.09
N ASP A 607 -14.91 16.33 -7.22
CA ASP A 607 -14.82 15.23 -8.16
C ASP A 607 -15.53 13.99 -7.60
N THR A 608 -16.81 13.87 -7.95
CA THR A 608 -17.62 12.71 -7.54
C THR A 608 -17.12 11.38 -8.10
N ASN A 609 -16.25 11.38 -9.12
CA ASN A 609 -15.68 10.16 -9.69
C ASN A 609 -14.70 9.48 -8.73
N VAL A 610 -13.97 10.24 -7.91
CA VAL A 610 -13.09 9.70 -6.86
C VAL A 610 -13.90 8.78 -5.96
N LYS A 611 -15.05 9.26 -5.47
CA LYS A 611 -15.97 8.45 -4.67
C LYS A 611 -16.59 7.30 -5.46
N ALA A 612 -17.01 7.54 -6.71
CA ALA A 612 -17.72 6.54 -7.51
C ALA A 612 -16.84 5.34 -7.90
N THR A 613 -15.53 5.52 -7.97
CA THR A 613 -14.56 4.49 -8.40
C THR A 613 -13.77 3.88 -7.25
N LEU A 614 -13.91 4.42 -6.03
CA LEU A 614 -13.29 3.92 -4.81
C LEU A 614 -13.93 2.60 -4.36
N ILE A 615 -13.10 1.60 -4.08
CA ILE A 615 -13.51 0.39 -3.36
C ILE A 615 -13.08 0.52 -1.90
N ARG A 616 -14.01 0.30 -0.98
CA ARG A 616 -13.76 0.36 0.48
C ARG A 616 -14.37 -0.83 1.19
N HIS A 617 -13.55 -1.81 1.52
CA HIS A 617 -14.06 -3.11 1.99
C HIS A 617 -13.23 -3.69 3.13
N GLY A 618 -13.87 -4.08 4.23
CA GLY A 618 -13.22 -4.73 5.37
C GLY A 618 -12.31 -3.82 6.19
N ASN A 619 -12.48 -2.50 6.10
CA ASN A 619 -11.67 -1.56 6.88
C ASN A 619 -12.26 -1.42 8.30
N PHE A 620 -11.44 -1.55 9.34
CA PHE A 620 -11.82 -1.17 10.70
C PHE A 620 -11.70 0.35 10.82
N ASP A 621 -12.74 0.98 11.33
CA ASP A 621 -12.81 2.42 11.54
C ASP A 621 -13.03 2.71 13.02
N TYR A 622 -12.10 3.43 13.65
CA TYR A 622 -12.19 3.83 15.06
C TYR A 622 -13.32 4.83 15.35
N VAL A 623 -13.79 5.61 14.37
CA VAL A 623 -14.93 6.53 14.51
C VAL A 623 -16.23 5.75 14.70
N ASN A 624 -16.45 4.72 13.89
CA ASN A 624 -17.62 3.85 14.03
C ASN A 624 -17.41 2.72 15.05
N ASN A 625 -16.18 2.54 15.52
CA ASN A 625 -15.73 1.39 16.29
C ASN A 625 -16.23 0.07 15.68
N ALA A 626 -16.16 -0.01 14.35
CA ALA A 626 -16.78 -1.07 13.58
C ALA A 626 -16.04 -1.32 12.28
N VAL A 627 -16.30 -2.51 11.76
CA VAL A 627 -15.96 -2.86 10.39
C VAL A 627 -16.88 -2.14 9.40
N ILE A 628 -16.28 -1.59 8.35
CA ILE A 628 -17.01 -1.14 7.18
C ILE A 628 -16.78 -2.10 6.01
N TRP A 629 -17.86 -2.74 5.56
CA TRP A 629 -17.88 -3.63 4.39
C TRP A 629 -18.57 -2.95 3.20
N GLU A 630 -18.04 -3.12 1.99
CA GLU A 630 -18.68 -2.67 0.76
C GLU A 630 -19.95 -3.51 0.50
N PRO A 631 -21.17 -2.92 0.52
CA PRO A 631 -22.41 -3.68 0.42
C PRO A 631 -22.55 -4.50 -0.88
N THR A 632 -21.87 -4.07 -1.95
CA THR A 632 -21.88 -4.77 -3.24
C THR A 632 -20.96 -6.00 -3.27
N MET A 633 -20.12 -6.20 -2.25
CA MET A 633 -19.17 -7.31 -2.16
C MET A 633 -19.58 -8.28 -1.03
N ALA A 634 -20.05 -9.47 -1.42
CA ALA A 634 -20.50 -10.48 -0.47
C ALA A 634 -19.35 -11.24 0.22
N ASN A 635 -18.20 -11.39 -0.46
CA ASN A 635 -17.01 -12.02 0.13
C ASN A 635 -16.42 -11.08 1.19
N ARG A 636 -16.06 -11.62 2.36
CA ARG A 636 -15.41 -10.91 3.46
C ARG A 636 -14.05 -11.51 3.85
N VAL A 637 -13.61 -12.54 3.12
CA VAL A 637 -12.33 -13.21 3.32
C VAL A 637 -11.26 -12.43 2.58
N LEU A 638 -10.29 -11.93 3.33
CA LEU A 638 -9.19 -11.15 2.78
C LEU A 638 -7.90 -11.99 2.72
N PRO A 639 -7.02 -11.76 1.74
CA PRO A 639 -5.76 -12.50 1.61
C PRO A 639 -4.70 -12.05 2.63
N ALA A 640 -3.84 -12.98 3.07
CA ALA A 640 -2.81 -12.68 4.07
C ALA A 640 -1.80 -11.63 3.60
N SER A 641 -1.57 -11.47 2.31
CA SER A 641 -0.76 -10.43 1.69
C SER A 641 -1.08 -10.38 0.20
N LEU A 642 -0.86 -9.25 -0.47
CA LEU A 642 -1.01 -9.13 -1.92
C LEU A 642 0.31 -9.30 -2.67
N TYR A 643 1.46 -9.13 -2.00
CA TYR A 643 2.78 -9.32 -2.64
C TYR A 643 3.64 -10.41 -2.00
N LEU A 644 3.40 -10.78 -0.74
CA LEU A 644 4.15 -11.84 -0.06
C LEU A 644 3.38 -13.16 -0.12
N SER A 645 4.06 -14.22 -0.58
CA SER A 645 3.49 -15.57 -0.57
C SER A 645 3.41 -16.18 0.84
N SER A 646 4.18 -15.65 1.79
CA SER A 646 4.20 -16.07 3.20
C SER A 646 4.90 -15.00 4.05
N THR A 647 4.71 -15.07 5.37
CA THR A 647 5.43 -14.21 6.32
C THR A 647 6.95 -14.38 6.14
N PRO A 648 7.69 -13.33 5.76
CA PRO A 648 9.09 -13.47 5.43
C PRO A 648 9.94 -13.59 6.69
N PRO A 649 11.13 -14.22 6.64
CA PRO A 649 11.93 -14.52 7.83
C PRO A 649 12.29 -13.30 8.69
N TRP A 650 12.33 -12.10 8.10
CA TRP A 650 12.64 -10.86 8.79
C TRP A 650 11.52 -10.37 9.73
N PHE A 651 10.32 -10.94 9.65
CA PHE A 651 9.29 -10.74 10.67
C PHE A 651 9.60 -11.41 12.00
N GLY A 652 10.53 -12.39 12.02
CA GLY A 652 10.82 -13.17 13.22
C GLY A 652 9.57 -13.90 13.72
N SER A 653 9.18 -13.67 14.96
CA SER A 653 7.97 -14.25 15.57
C SER A 653 6.72 -13.39 15.40
N LEU A 654 6.84 -12.20 14.78
CA LEU A 654 5.68 -11.35 14.53
C LEU A 654 4.81 -11.99 13.45
N SER A 655 3.50 -11.95 13.66
CA SER A 655 2.54 -12.26 12.60
C SER A 655 2.44 -11.07 11.65
N LEU A 656 2.04 -11.31 10.40
CA LEU A 656 1.58 -10.21 9.56
C LEU A 656 0.46 -9.46 10.31
N PRO A 657 0.29 -8.14 10.10
CA PRO A 657 -0.80 -7.37 10.70
C PRO A 657 -2.14 -8.11 10.58
N ALA A 658 -3.11 -7.97 11.46
CA ALA A 658 -4.40 -8.62 11.23
C ALA A 658 -5.04 -8.08 9.93
N ILE A 659 -5.77 -8.91 9.16
CA ILE A 659 -6.63 -8.35 8.10
C ILE A 659 -8.01 -8.19 8.68
N GLY A 660 -8.53 -6.98 8.51
CA GLY A 660 -9.89 -6.74 8.83
C GLY A 660 -10.16 -6.82 10.34
N PRO A 661 -11.43 -6.84 10.71
CA PRO A 661 -11.89 -5.90 11.72
C PRO A 661 -12.64 -6.62 12.86
N ASP A 662 -12.65 -7.96 12.78
CA ASP A 662 -13.05 -8.91 13.81
C ASP A 662 -11.91 -9.15 14.82
N VAL A 663 -10.74 -8.53 14.61
CA VAL A 663 -9.68 -8.38 15.61
C VAL A 663 -9.85 -7.02 16.27
N SER A 664 -10.46 -6.97 17.45
CA SER A 664 -10.77 -5.71 18.13
C SER A 664 -9.52 -4.86 18.39
N GLY A 665 -9.45 -3.70 17.75
CA GLY A 665 -8.70 -2.51 18.21
C GLY A 665 -7.18 -2.63 18.33
N TYR A 666 -6.55 -3.69 17.80
CA TYR A 666 -5.10 -3.86 17.88
C TYR A 666 -4.50 -4.30 16.55
N ALA A 667 -3.81 -3.39 15.87
CA ALA A 667 -2.90 -3.77 14.82
C ALA A 667 -1.62 -4.36 15.46
N GLN A 668 -1.29 -5.60 15.09
CA GLN A 668 -0.06 -6.28 15.52
C GLN A 668 1.16 -5.46 15.07
N PRO A 669 2.19 -5.30 15.92
CA PRO A 669 3.38 -4.56 15.55
C PRO A 669 4.04 -5.19 14.32
N ILE A 670 4.62 -4.34 13.50
CA ILE A 670 5.49 -4.72 12.39
C ILE A 670 6.95 -4.65 12.84
N PRO A 671 7.88 -5.33 12.17
CA PRO A 671 9.29 -5.34 12.58
C PRO A 671 9.88 -3.94 12.75
N ALA A 672 9.61 -3.02 11.81
CA ALA A 672 10.02 -1.62 11.90
C ALA A 672 9.48 -0.91 13.16
N SER A 673 8.22 -1.12 13.54
CA SER A 673 7.64 -0.49 14.74
C SER A 673 8.19 -1.11 16.04
N ALA A 674 8.52 -2.40 16.03
CA ALA A 674 9.19 -3.06 17.15
C ALA A 674 10.62 -2.53 17.35
N ARG A 675 11.39 -2.36 16.27
CA ARG A 675 12.73 -1.73 16.30
C ARG A 675 12.66 -0.29 16.81
N TRP A 676 11.69 0.49 16.33
CA TRP A 676 11.47 1.84 16.84
C TRP A 676 11.16 1.87 18.34
N ALA A 677 10.28 0.99 18.82
CA ALA A 677 9.94 0.90 20.23
C ALA A 677 11.17 0.52 21.10
N ALA A 678 12.01 -0.40 20.62
CA ALA A 678 13.26 -0.75 21.29
C ALA A 678 14.21 0.44 21.39
N PHE A 679 14.43 1.15 20.28
CA PHE A 679 15.22 2.38 20.26
C PHE A 679 14.67 3.45 21.22
N ARG A 680 13.35 3.68 21.24
CA ARG A 680 12.70 4.63 22.15
C ARG A 680 12.90 4.27 23.61
N ALA A 681 13.00 2.99 23.94
CA ALA A 681 13.22 2.51 25.30
C ALA A 681 14.69 2.60 25.74
N SER A 682 15.64 2.34 24.83
CA SER A 682 17.06 2.24 25.14
C SER A 682 17.86 3.52 24.87
N GLY A 683 17.44 4.34 23.91
CA GLY A 683 18.22 5.42 23.31
C GLY A 683 19.38 4.95 22.42
N ASN A 684 19.53 3.64 22.19
CA ASN A 684 20.63 3.05 21.44
C ASN A 684 20.28 2.93 19.95
N THR A 685 20.97 3.69 19.09
CA THR A 685 20.73 3.68 17.64
C THR A 685 20.96 2.33 16.97
N ALA A 686 21.67 1.40 17.62
CA ALA A 686 21.79 0.03 17.12
C ALA A 686 20.45 -0.71 17.08
N ASP A 687 19.48 -0.36 17.94
CA ASP A 687 18.17 -1.04 18.01
C ASP A 687 17.24 -0.70 16.82
N LEU A 688 17.64 0.26 15.98
CA LEU A 688 16.93 0.63 14.75
C LEU A 688 17.16 -0.37 13.60
N PHE A 689 18.16 -1.25 13.72
CA PHE A 689 18.60 -2.21 12.70
C PHE A 689 18.64 -3.62 13.27
#